data_AF-A0AAV5GVQ4-F1
#
_entry.id   AF-A0AAV5GVQ4-F1
#
_cell.length_a   1.000
_cell.length_b   1.000
_cell.length_c   1.000
_cell.angle_alpha   90.00
_cell.angle_beta   90.00
_cell.angle_gamma   90.00
#
_symmetry.space_group_name_H-M   'P 1'
#
loop_
_entity.id
_entity.type
_entity.pdbx_description
1 polymer ?
#
loop_
_entity_poly.entity_id
_entity_poly.type
_entity_poly.pdbx_seq_one_letter_code
_entity_poly.pdbx_strand_id
1 'polypeptide(L)'
;MASWLVSRLRREPAPYLPLATSQSQASTPFLYDCGPPSRFTSPAIASLGRFADDEGEEEKPYVNRLQEVPPWSPDPTAIKDDPAAPRAPEPILIRRLRRVLALLLAVVLLAGIFTISTTELLKHAKSAVNAGWYSFASSSALSAALVSAKSTSPAQSERFPVAFAPACNASTWSSGRWVAREPPFSPNASVWTVSPSLGRYLGLVAPDAAANSGGSDAEWPMSAYRRRAADWVWEAGSETCRNEVEAPWERLVEGEDDEEGIVNLLQDLIDRGGWLIAGDSLSEQHFYSLGCILFPHVRAVWPFPVMSMGQIKEEHLVLDAEGPLVQSGLLRVPEDWDFDGRPLVSFLRTDHGFSATELLDLHSSLVSSVNDTSAIDRYPALLSLAVPSPDLLTPTETYSPSIEYLLSLFLHPSAHRNITSPLVASYAPRTVSRDAWATEQRTTRSAEYRALIFSTGQHFSTRHFALPAEATAPSRGNAQLELFEYVLRAWMERVQTALGELGAEERRGKEVIVRATSNGHDACKEASAPVEEVDANRSTWYNWRDAARTNDIAKGVLAGAAHPQISFLDISRPAALRPDAHTNQDCLHNAVGTGVVEGWTRYLAYWLHERALWLDELNEDKSSSAAKWWDWLSRGKGANW
;
A
#
# COMPACT_ATOMS: atom_id res chain seq x y z
N MET A 1 47.83 -18.99 10.50
CA MET A 1 47.17 -18.55 9.26
C MET A 1 45.63 -18.74 9.25
N ALA A 2 45.03 -19.54 10.15
CA ALA A 2 43.57 -19.68 10.25
C ALA A 2 42.87 -18.68 11.22
N SER A 3 43.61 -17.84 11.96
CA SER A 3 43.05 -16.89 12.93
C SER A 3 42.92 -15.45 12.41
N TRP A 4 43.30 -15.19 11.15
CA TRP A 4 43.36 -13.83 10.57
C TRP A 4 42.18 -13.53 9.61
N LEU A 5 41.28 -14.50 9.40
CA LEU A 5 40.13 -14.40 8.49
C LEU A 5 38.79 -14.09 9.18
N VAL A 6 38.71 -14.18 10.51
CA VAL A 6 37.46 -13.97 11.26
C VAL A 6 37.29 -12.53 11.77
N SER A 7 38.34 -11.69 11.75
CA SER A 7 38.29 -10.35 12.35
C SER A 7 37.92 -9.20 11.40
N ARG A 8 37.46 -9.48 10.16
CA ARG A 8 37.18 -8.42 9.15
C ARG A 8 35.71 -8.25 8.74
N LEU A 9 34.77 -8.90 9.43
CA LEU A 9 33.32 -8.80 9.13
C LEU A 9 32.49 -8.12 10.23
N ARG A 10 33.10 -7.35 11.14
CA ARG A 10 32.36 -6.37 11.95
C ARG A 10 32.65 -4.98 11.40
N ARG A 11 31.90 -4.56 10.38
CA ARG A 11 31.69 -3.12 10.16
C ARG A 11 30.69 -2.64 11.21
N GLU A 12 31.00 -1.52 11.84
CA GLU A 12 30.04 -0.83 12.70
C GLU A 12 28.78 -0.53 11.88
N PRO A 13 27.57 -0.81 12.39
CA PRO A 13 26.35 -0.44 11.70
C PRO A 13 26.36 1.07 11.48
N ALA A 14 25.97 1.50 10.27
CA ALA A 14 25.74 2.91 10.00
C ALA A 14 24.76 3.48 11.06
N PRO A 15 24.92 4.74 11.51
CA PRO A 15 23.99 5.33 12.45
C PRO A 15 22.60 5.41 11.79
N TYR A 16 21.72 4.49 12.17
CA TYR A 16 20.33 4.48 11.75
C TYR A 16 19.60 5.68 12.38
N LEU A 17 18.95 6.47 11.54
CA LEU A 17 18.07 7.54 11.97
C LEU A 17 16.89 6.93 12.76
N PRO A 18 16.50 7.50 13.90
CA PRO A 18 15.35 7.03 14.66
C PRO A 18 14.09 7.14 13.80
N LEU A 19 13.26 6.10 13.85
CA LEU A 19 11.89 6.16 13.36
C LEU A 19 11.18 7.37 13.95
N ALA A 20 10.56 8.17 13.09
CA ALA A 20 9.67 9.22 13.53
C ALA A 20 8.54 8.58 14.33
N THR A 21 8.41 8.94 15.60
CA THR A 21 7.19 8.71 16.37
C THR A 21 6.06 9.48 15.67
N SER A 22 4.90 8.87 15.44
CA SER A 22 3.71 9.58 14.99
C SER A 22 3.32 10.64 16.03
N GLN A 23 3.82 11.86 15.91
CA GLN A 23 3.40 12.99 16.74
C GLN A 23 2.08 13.53 16.18
N SER A 24 0.97 12.98 16.64
CA SER A 24 -0.37 13.47 16.32
C SER A 24 -0.88 14.57 17.25
N GLN A 25 -0.01 15.17 18.08
CA GLN A 25 -0.38 16.30 18.94
C GLN A 25 0.59 17.46 18.82
N ALA A 26 0.07 18.57 18.29
CA ALA A 26 0.72 19.86 18.29
C ALA A 26 0.79 20.43 19.72
N SER A 27 2.00 20.54 20.27
CA SER A 27 2.40 21.66 21.13
C SER A 27 3.91 21.62 21.42
N THR A 28 4.59 22.70 20.98
CA THR A 28 5.99 23.11 21.28
C THR A 28 7.15 22.26 20.72
N PRO A 29 8.06 22.85 19.91
CA PRO A 29 9.29 22.17 19.49
C PRO A 29 10.37 22.34 20.57
N PHE A 30 10.71 21.26 21.26
CA PHE A 30 11.97 21.18 22.01
C PHE A 30 13.07 20.64 21.09
N LEU A 31 14.01 21.51 20.73
CA LEU A 31 15.28 21.14 20.12
C LEU A 31 16.11 20.36 21.15
N TYR A 32 16.36 19.08 20.91
CA TYR A 32 17.43 18.35 21.59
C TYR A 32 18.70 18.38 20.73
N ASP A 33 19.70 19.08 21.25
CA ASP A 33 21.07 19.08 20.78
C ASP A 33 21.80 17.88 21.40
N CYS A 34 22.19 16.89 20.59
CA CYS A 34 22.85 15.66 21.04
C CYS A 34 24.36 15.71 20.73
N GLY A 35 25.10 16.53 21.47
CA GLY A 35 26.55 16.42 21.62
C GLY A 35 26.95 15.65 22.90
N PRO A 36 28.12 15.00 22.94
CA PRO A 36 28.55 14.22 24.12
C PRO A 36 28.79 15.12 25.34
N PRO A 37 28.42 14.70 26.57
CA PRO A 37 28.50 15.57 27.74
C PRO A 37 29.96 15.73 28.19
N SER A 38 30.42 16.98 28.22
CA SER A 38 31.58 17.36 29.02
C SER A 38 31.14 17.54 30.48
N ARG A 39 31.91 16.93 31.38
CA ARG A 39 31.69 16.92 32.83
C ARG A 39 31.70 18.35 33.39
N PHE A 40 30.61 18.77 34.03
CA PHE A 40 30.67 19.70 35.15
C PHE A 40 29.59 19.36 36.18
N THR A 41 30.04 19.18 37.42
CA THR A 41 29.27 18.94 38.63
C THR A 41 28.77 20.25 39.23
N SER A 42 27.48 20.36 39.58
CA SER A 42 27.03 20.86 40.90
C SER A 42 25.50 20.77 41.09
N PRO A 43 24.98 20.74 42.33
CA PRO A 43 23.65 20.23 42.67
C PRO A 43 22.61 21.32 43.07
N ALA A 44 21.40 20.84 43.37
CA ALA A 44 20.19 21.52 43.88
C ALA A 44 19.21 21.93 42.76
N ILE A 45 17.90 21.68 42.83
CA ILE A 45 16.95 21.79 43.94
C ILE A 45 15.81 20.78 43.75
N ALA A 46 15.31 20.26 44.88
CA ALA A 46 14.15 19.39 45.00
C ALA A 46 12.82 20.17 44.97
N SER A 47 11.74 19.44 44.65
CA SER A 47 10.40 19.49 45.27
C SER A 47 9.21 19.86 44.37
N LEU A 48 8.15 19.06 44.55
CA LEU A 48 6.71 19.31 44.36
C LEU A 48 6.20 19.36 42.90
N GLY A 49 5.06 18.77 42.54
CA GLY A 49 4.00 18.14 43.32
C GLY A 49 2.92 17.57 42.39
N ARG A 50 2.02 16.77 42.97
CA ARG A 50 0.85 16.14 42.36
C ARG A 50 -0.04 17.17 41.64
N PHE A 51 -0.61 16.78 40.50
CA PHE A 51 -1.83 17.40 39.98
C PHE A 51 -2.94 16.36 39.91
N ALA A 52 -4.03 16.70 40.61
CA ALA A 52 -5.34 16.11 40.51
C ALA A 52 -6.16 16.89 39.48
N ASP A 53 -7.18 16.22 38.96
CA ASP A 53 -8.19 16.69 38.02
C ASP A 53 -8.85 18.01 38.46
N ASP A 54 -9.03 18.95 37.54
CA ASP A 54 -10.22 19.81 37.55
C ASP A 54 -10.50 20.43 36.17
N GLU A 55 -11.79 20.60 35.92
CA GLU A 55 -12.41 21.02 34.67
C GLU A 55 -12.38 22.53 34.45
N GLY A 56 -12.36 22.92 33.16
CA GLY A 56 -12.98 24.15 32.66
C GLY A 56 -12.23 25.46 32.87
N GLU A 57 -11.58 25.97 31.81
CA GLU A 57 -11.39 27.41 31.66
C GLU A 57 -11.52 27.91 30.22
N GLU A 58 -12.16 29.08 30.15
CA GLU A 58 -12.39 30.02 29.04
C GLU A 58 -11.15 30.33 28.17
N GLU A 59 -11.33 30.27 26.85
CA GLU A 59 -10.35 30.78 25.88
C GLU A 59 -10.36 32.32 25.80
N LYS A 60 -9.18 32.94 25.98
CA LYS A 60 -8.93 34.34 25.59
C LYS A 60 -8.16 34.37 24.26
N PRO A 61 -8.45 35.34 23.35
CA PRO A 61 -7.86 35.34 22.02
C PRO A 61 -6.41 35.85 22.03
N TYR A 62 -5.53 35.09 21.38
CA TYR A 62 -4.13 35.45 21.16
C TYR A 62 -3.98 36.29 19.88
N VAL A 63 -3.37 37.48 20.01
CA VAL A 63 -3.01 38.35 18.89
C VAL A 63 -1.58 38.02 18.45
N ASN A 64 -1.42 37.41 17.26
CA ASN A 64 -0.11 37.17 16.66
C ASN A 64 0.43 38.45 16.01
N ARG A 65 1.54 38.96 16.53
CA ARG A 65 2.34 40.02 15.94
C ARG A 65 3.49 39.37 15.14
N LEU A 66 3.33 39.28 13.83
CA LEU A 66 4.39 38.80 12.92
C LEU A 66 5.54 39.80 12.90
N GLN A 67 6.75 39.32 13.19
CA GLN A 67 7.99 40.09 13.10
C GLN A 67 8.69 39.69 11.81
N GLU A 68 8.87 40.65 10.90
CA GLU A 68 9.51 40.46 9.60
C GLU A 68 11.00 40.14 9.76
N VAL A 69 11.46 39.08 9.11
CA VAL A 69 12.88 38.70 9.01
C VAL A 69 13.40 39.17 7.65
N PRO A 70 14.57 39.85 7.56
CA PRO A 70 15.08 40.37 6.31
C PRO A 70 15.64 39.27 5.39
N PRO A 71 15.64 39.47 4.05
CA PRO A 71 16.04 38.46 3.08
C PRO A 71 17.57 38.27 3.05
N TRP A 72 17.99 37.00 3.10
CA TRP A 72 19.36 36.57 2.88
C TRP A 72 19.64 36.39 1.37
N SER A 73 20.79 36.89 0.91
CA SER A 73 21.30 36.74 -0.46
C SER A 73 22.64 36.00 -0.42
N PRO A 74 22.80 34.86 -1.12
CA PRO A 74 24.09 34.21 -1.24
C PRO A 74 24.85 34.68 -2.49
N ASP A 75 26.13 35.00 -2.27
CA ASP A 75 27.15 35.34 -3.25
C ASP A 75 27.62 34.08 -4.01
N PRO A 76 27.53 34.02 -5.35
CA PRO A 76 27.83 32.81 -6.12
C PRO A 76 29.28 32.81 -6.64
N THR A 77 30.31 32.92 -5.81
CA THR A 77 31.69 32.73 -6.27
C THR A 77 32.65 32.16 -5.20
N ALA A 78 32.66 30.83 -5.00
CA ALA A 78 33.88 30.08 -4.62
C ALA A 78 33.60 28.59 -4.41
N ILE A 79 33.80 27.76 -5.43
CA ILE A 79 34.22 26.36 -5.24
C ILE A 79 35.37 26.11 -6.21
N LYS A 80 36.55 25.84 -5.64
CA LYS A 80 37.76 25.44 -6.36
C LYS A 80 37.71 23.93 -6.62
N ASP A 81 38.04 23.54 -7.84
CA ASP A 81 38.21 22.16 -8.28
C ASP A 81 39.41 21.47 -7.59
N ASP A 82 39.23 20.21 -7.19
CA ASP A 82 40.29 19.31 -6.72
C ASP A 82 40.45 18.16 -7.75
N PRO A 83 41.68 17.77 -8.16
CA PRO A 83 41.89 16.88 -9.28
C PRO A 83 41.78 15.39 -8.93
N ALA A 84 41.35 14.63 -9.94
CA ALA A 84 40.92 13.24 -9.93
C ALA A 84 41.93 12.20 -9.40
N ALA A 85 41.41 11.20 -8.69
CA ALA A 85 42.07 9.92 -8.42
C ALA A 85 41.89 8.93 -9.59
N PRO A 86 42.89 8.08 -9.92
CA PRO A 86 42.84 7.20 -11.07
C PRO A 86 41.97 5.96 -10.84
N ARG A 87 41.04 5.69 -11.76
CA ARG A 87 40.27 4.44 -11.83
C ARG A 87 41.14 3.32 -12.41
N ALA A 88 41.14 2.16 -11.76
CA ALA A 88 41.74 0.94 -12.28
C ALA A 88 40.94 0.38 -13.47
N PRO A 89 41.59 -0.15 -14.53
CA PRO A 89 40.89 -0.72 -15.68
C PRO A 89 40.42 -2.17 -15.39
N GLU A 90 39.12 -2.41 -15.53
CA GLU A 90 38.57 -3.77 -15.62
C GLU A 90 38.87 -4.42 -16.99
N PRO A 91 39.11 -5.75 -17.05
CA PRO A 91 39.54 -6.41 -18.27
C PRO A 91 38.36 -6.73 -19.21
N ILE A 92 38.16 -5.85 -20.20
CA ILE A 92 37.21 -5.96 -21.33
C ILE A 92 37.30 -7.32 -22.07
N LEU A 93 38.44 -8.01 -21.99
CA LEU A 93 38.71 -9.26 -22.69
C LEU A 93 37.86 -10.44 -22.18
N ILE A 94 37.58 -10.49 -20.87
CA ILE A 94 36.86 -11.62 -20.25
C ILE A 94 35.37 -11.58 -20.60
N ARG A 95 34.77 -10.37 -20.68
CA ARG A 95 33.37 -10.20 -21.11
C ARG A 95 33.15 -10.59 -22.57
N ARG A 96 34.12 -10.30 -23.46
CA ARG A 96 34.02 -10.66 -24.88
C ARG A 96 34.08 -12.17 -25.09
N LEU A 97 34.95 -12.87 -24.35
CA LEU A 97 35.08 -14.32 -24.46
C LEU A 97 33.82 -15.07 -24.00
N ARG A 98 33.19 -14.62 -22.89
CA ARG A 98 31.93 -15.21 -22.40
C ARG A 98 30.77 -15.06 -23.40
N ARG A 99 30.66 -13.92 -24.08
CA ARG A 99 29.62 -13.68 -25.10
C ARG A 99 29.78 -14.56 -26.33
N VAL A 100 31.02 -14.81 -26.77
CA VAL A 100 31.29 -15.71 -27.92
C VAL A 100 30.96 -17.16 -27.58
N LEU A 101 31.31 -17.62 -26.37
CA LEU A 101 30.98 -18.97 -25.91
C LEU A 101 29.47 -19.21 -25.78
N ALA A 102 28.72 -18.23 -25.27
CA ALA A 102 27.26 -18.31 -25.17
C ALA A 102 26.58 -18.40 -26.55
N LEU A 103 27.06 -17.61 -27.52
CA LEU A 103 26.56 -17.65 -28.90
C LEU A 103 26.81 -19.00 -29.58
N LEU A 104 28.00 -19.58 -29.38
CA LEU A 104 28.31 -20.91 -29.94
C LEU A 104 27.43 -22.01 -29.34
N LEU A 105 27.16 -21.96 -28.04
CA LEU A 105 26.28 -22.91 -27.36
C LEU A 105 24.83 -22.81 -27.86
N ALA A 106 24.33 -21.58 -28.07
CA ALA A 106 23.00 -21.35 -28.61
C ALA A 106 22.85 -21.91 -30.04
N VAL A 107 23.87 -21.74 -30.89
CA VAL A 107 23.86 -22.27 -32.27
C VAL A 107 23.85 -23.81 -32.27
N VAL A 108 24.61 -24.45 -31.37
CA VAL A 108 24.62 -25.92 -31.25
C VAL A 108 23.28 -26.45 -30.75
N LEU A 109 22.65 -25.79 -29.78
CA LEU A 109 21.31 -26.17 -29.28
C LEU A 109 20.23 -26.01 -30.36
N LEU A 110 20.25 -24.91 -31.11
CA LEU A 110 19.30 -24.69 -32.22
C LEU A 110 19.47 -25.73 -33.33
N ALA A 111 20.70 -26.13 -33.66
CA ALA A 111 20.96 -27.20 -34.62
C ALA A 111 20.46 -28.58 -34.12
N GLY A 112 20.57 -28.84 -32.82
CA GLY A 112 20.02 -30.05 -32.18
C GLY A 112 18.48 -30.09 -32.23
N ILE A 113 17.82 -28.98 -31.94
CA ILE A 113 16.35 -28.89 -31.98
C ILE A 113 15.83 -29.04 -33.43
N PHE A 114 16.52 -28.47 -34.41
CA PHE A 114 16.12 -28.55 -35.82
C PHE A 114 16.25 -29.97 -36.40
N THR A 115 17.22 -30.76 -35.92
CA THR A 115 17.40 -32.16 -36.35
C THR A 115 16.38 -33.11 -35.73
N ILE A 116 15.90 -32.82 -34.52
CA ILE A 116 14.88 -33.65 -33.85
C ILE A 116 13.48 -33.35 -34.40
N SER A 117 13.14 -32.08 -34.61
CA SER A 117 11.80 -31.65 -35.03
C SER A 117 11.40 -32.05 -36.46
N THR A 118 12.37 -32.24 -37.36
CA THR A 118 12.10 -32.65 -38.75
C THR A 118 11.71 -34.12 -38.89
N THR A 119 11.98 -34.98 -37.90
CA THR A 119 11.66 -36.42 -37.98
C THR A 119 10.25 -36.77 -37.48
N GLU A 120 9.69 -35.98 -36.55
CA GLU A 120 8.34 -36.22 -36.01
C GLU A 120 7.23 -35.47 -36.78
N LEU A 121 7.53 -34.30 -37.36
CA LEU A 121 6.58 -33.57 -38.21
C LEU A 121 6.20 -34.34 -39.49
N LEU A 122 7.08 -35.19 -40.00
CA LEU A 122 6.82 -36.05 -41.16
C LEU A 122 5.95 -37.28 -40.86
N LYS A 123 5.81 -37.67 -39.58
CA LYS A 123 4.92 -38.78 -39.17
C LYS A 123 3.48 -38.32 -38.93
N HIS A 124 3.26 -37.11 -38.42
CA HIS A 124 1.91 -36.61 -38.17
C HIS A 124 1.20 -36.03 -39.39
N ALA A 125 1.93 -35.56 -40.41
CA ALA A 125 1.34 -35.05 -41.65
C ALA A 125 0.59 -36.11 -42.48
N LYS A 126 0.82 -37.42 -42.23
CA LYS A 126 0.15 -38.52 -42.96
C LYS A 126 -1.17 -39.00 -42.34
N SER A 127 -1.47 -38.64 -41.09
CA SER A 127 -2.66 -39.13 -40.39
C SER A 127 -3.86 -38.17 -40.43
N ALA A 128 -3.64 -36.88 -40.71
CA ALA A 128 -4.68 -35.85 -40.64
C ALA A 128 -5.47 -35.64 -41.95
N VAL A 129 -5.14 -36.34 -43.03
CA VAL A 129 -5.75 -36.12 -44.36
C VAL A 129 -6.97 -37.03 -44.63
N ASN A 130 -7.26 -38.01 -43.77
CA ASN A 130 -8.36 -38.97 -44.00
C ASN A 130 -9.60 -38.82 -43.07
N ALA A 131 -9.66 -37.79 -42.22
CA ALA A 131 -10.79 -37.62 -41.31
C ALA A 131 -11.23 -36.14 -41.24
N GLY A 132 -12.18 -35.75 -42.10
CA GLY A 132 -12.74 -34.39 -42.01
C GLY A 132 -13.53 -33.92 -43.23
N TRP A 133 -14.31 -34.79 -43.86
CA TRP A 133 -15.35 -34.37 -44.80
C TRP A 133 -16.68 -34.87 -44.23
N TYR A 134 -17.69 -33.99 -44.21
CA TYR A 134 -19.07 -34.12 -43.69
C TYR A 134 -19.37 -33.49 -42.31
N SER A 135 -19.74 -32.19 -42.36
CA SER A 135 -20.66 -31.43 -41.47
C SER A 135 -20.20 -29.97 -41.47
N PHE A 136 -20.96 -28.91 -41.78
CA PHE A 136 -22.38 -28.62 -41.65
C PHE A 136 -22.76 -27.60 -42.75
N ALA A 137 -23.95 -27.74 -43.31
CA ALA A 137 -24.62 -26.71 -44.11
C ALA A 137 -25.84 -26.19 -43.34
N SER A 138 -26.27 -24.96 -43.67
CA SER A 138 -27.42 -24.19 -43.15
C SER A 138 -27.24 -23.65 -41.72
N SER A 139 -27.43 -22.35 -41.44
CA SER A 139 -28.62 -21.58 -41.77
C SER A 139 -28.34 -20.07 -41.82
N SER A 140 -29.02 -19.42 -42.76
CA SER A 140 -29.16 -17.98 -42.95
C SER A 140 -30.50 -17.50 -42.38
N ALA A 141 -30.49 -16.31 -41.76
CA ALA A 141 -31.60 -15.41 -41.35
C ALA A 141 -31.27 -14.83 -39.96
N LEU A 142 -31.38 -13.55 -39.62
CA LEU A 142 -32.27 -12.48 -40.10
C LEU A 142 -31.67 -11.13 -39.65
N SER A 143 -31.71 -10.14 -40.54
CA SER A 143 -31.54 -8.72 -40.23
C SER A 143 -32.87 -8.12 -39.77
N ALA A 144 -32.87 -7.31 -38.70
CA ALA A 144 -33.65 -6.06 -38.53
C ALA A 144 -33.89 -5.73 -37.04
N ALA A 145 -33.15 -4.75 -36.50
CA ALA A 145 -33.61 -3.84 -35.44
C ALA A 145 -32.62 -2.67 -35.28
N LEU A 146 -32.82 -1.64 -36.10
CA LEU A 146 -32.28 -0.29 -35.95
C LEU A 146 -33.48 0.61 -35.64
N VAL A 147 -33.61 1.12 -34.42
CA VAL A 147 -34.04 2.50 -34.06
C VAL A 147 -33.86 2.66 -32.54
N SER A 148 -32.77 3.29 -32.11
CA SER A 148 -32.72 4.33 -31.07
C SER A 148 -31.25 4.61 -30.75
N ALA A 149 -30.68 5.60 -31.43
CA ALA A 149 -29.31 6.06 -31.21
C ALA A 149 -29.33 7.56 -30.91
N LYS A 150 -29.13 7.90 -29.64
CA LYS A 150 -28.28 9.02 -29.22
C LYS A 150 -27.89 8.88 -27.74
N SER A 151 -26.94 7.97 -27.50
CA SER A 151 -25.94 8.13 -26.45
C SER A 151 -24.66 7.54 -27.00
N THR A 152 -23.75 8.40 -27.42
CA THR A 152 -22.39 8.03 -27.78
C THR A 152 -21.62 7.71 -26.50
N SER A 153 -21.37 6.43 -26.26
CA SER A 153 -20.17 5.97 -25.58
C SER A 153 -19.65 4.74 -26.30
N PRO A 154 -18.53 4.85 -27.03
CA PRO A 154 -17.84 3.73 -27.64
C PRO A 154 -16.79 3.21 -26.65
N ALA A 155 -17.19 2.26 -25.83
CA ALA A 155 -16.27 1.28 -25.28
C ALA A 155 -16.96 -0.06 -25.46
N GLN A 156 -16.51 -0.82 -26.46
CA GLN A 156 -16.84 -2.24 -26.50
C GLN A 156 -16.36 -2.80 -25.17
N SER A 157 -17.29 -3.07 -24.24
CA SER A 157 -16.98 -3.79 -23.03
C SER A 157 -16.36 -5.10 -23.50
N GLU A 158 -15.05 -5.26 -23.37
CA GLU A 158 -14.46 -6.59 -23.38
C GLU A 158 -15.18 -7.33 -22.28
N ARG A 159 -16.18 -8.14 -22.66
CA ARG A 159 -16.90 -8.98 -21.71
C ARG A 159 -15.89 -9.99 -21.25
N PHE A 160 -15.32 -9.78 -20.07
CA PHE A 160 -14.58 -10.81 -19.36
C PHE A 160 -15.56 -11.98 -19.16
N PRO A 161 -15.33 -13.14 -19.82
CA PRO A 161 -16.34 -14.18 -19.91
C PRO A 161 -16.56 -14.90 -18.57
N VAL A 162 -15.69 -14.70 -17.58
CA VAL A 162 -15.77 -15.26 -16.23
C VAL A 162 -15.36 -14.19 -15.24
N ALA A 163 -16.09 -14.05 -14.13
CA ALA A 163 -15.66 -13.18 -13.03
C ALA A 163 -14.52 -13.86 -12.25
N PHE A 164 -13.47 -13.11 -11.92
CA PHE A 164 -12.39 -13.63 -11.07
C PHE A 164 -12.91 -14.01 -9.69
N ALA A 165 -12.63 -15.23 -9.27
CA ALA A 165 -13.02 -15.77 -7.97
C ALA A 165 -11.89 -16.67 -7.47
N PRO A 166 -10.96 -16.15 -6.63
CA PRO A 166 -9.89 -16.97 -6.08
C PRO A 166 -10.45 -18.02 -5.11
N ALA A 167 -9.70 -19.09 -4.89
CA ALA A 167 -10.15 -20.21 -4.04
C ALA A 167 -10.40 -19.75 -2.58
N CYS A 168 -9.61 -18.80 -2.08
CA CYS A 168 -9.85 -18.07 -0.85
C CYS A 168 -10.31 -16.64 -1.13
N ASN A 169 -11.60 -16.34 -0.94
CA ASN A 169 -12.08 -14.96 -1.04
C ASN A 169 -11.98 -14.20 0.30
N ALA A 170 -12.12 -12.87 0.26
CA ALA A 170 -11.84 -12.00 1.40
C ALA A 170 -12.79 -12.26 2.57
N SER A 171 -14.08 -12.49 2.28
CA SER A 171 -15.05 -12.85 3.30
C SER A 171 -14.74 -14.17 3.98
N THR A 172 -14.29 -15.19 3.24
CA THR A 172 -13.92 -16.49 3.80
C THR A 172 -12.64 -16.40 4.65
N TRP A 173 -11.65 -15.61 4.23
CA TRP A 173 -10.46 -15.38 5.04
C TRP A 173 -10.81 -14.63 6.34
N SER A 174 -11.60 -13.54 6.24
CA SER A 174 -12.02 -12.69 7.36
C SER A 174 -12.98 -13.36 8.34
N SER A 175 -13.69 -14.42 7.94
CA SER A 175 -14.56 -15.20 8.83
C SER A 175 -13.78 -16.10 9.79
N GLY A 176 -12.46 -16.05 9.77
CA GLY A 176 -11.57 -16.71 10.73
C GLY A 176 -11.70 -16.20 12.17
N ARG A 177 -10.75 -16.60 13.02
CA ARG A 177 -10.73 -16.24 14.43
C ARG A 177 -9.31 -16.12 14.95
N TRP A 178 -9.14 -15.38 16.04
CA TRP A 178 -7.88 -15.37 16.78
C TRP A 178 -7.80 -16.56 17.71
N VAL A 179 -6.70 -17.30 17.63
CA VAL A 179 -6.40 -18.42 18.54
C VAL A 179 -5.15 -18.10 19.33
N ALA A 180 -5.12 -18.51 20.60
CA ALA A 180 -3.93 -18.36 21.42
C ALA A 180 -2.80 -19.22 20.84
N ARG A 181 -1.58 -18.67 20.84
CA ARG A 181 -0.37 -19.36 20.44
C ARG A 181 -0.02 -20.41 21.50
N GLU A 182 0.36 -21.59 21.03
CA GLU A 182 0.78 -22.71 21.90
C GLU A 182 2.19 -23.18 21.51
N PRO A 183 3.21 -23.05 22.39
CA PRO A 183 3.14 -22.37 23.70
C PRO A 183 3.10 -20.84 23.55
N PRO A 184 2.57 -20.11 24.56
CA PRO A 184 2.67 -18.65 24.59
C PRO A 184 4.13 -18.21 24.70
N PHE A 185 4.39 -16.95 24.32
CA PHE A 185 5.73 -16.40 24.45
C PHE A 185 6.18 -16.32 25.91
N SER A 186 7.46 -16.63 26.13
CA SER A 186 8.08 -16.49 27.45
C SER A 186 7.91 -15.07 28.00
N PRO A 187 7.75 -14.87 29.32
CA PRO A 187 7.79 -13.54 29.94
C PRO A 187 9.08 -12.74 29.66
N ASN A 188 10.14 -13.42 29.23
CA ASN A 188 11.41 -12.82 28.82
C ASN A 188 11.61 -12.85 27.31
N ALA A 189 10.58 -13.19 26.53
CA ALA A 189 10.65 -13.13 25.07
C ALA A 189 11.05 -11.73 24.65
N SER A 190 12.18 -11.65 23.95
CA SER A 190 12.60 -10.41 23.36
C SER A 190 11.65 -10.06 22.23
N VAL A 191 11.72 -8.80 21.84
CA VAL A 191 11.01 -8.35 20.65
C VAL A 191 11.39 -9.15 19.39
N TRP A 192 12.62 -9.67 19.35
CA TRP A 192 13.17 -10.51 18.29
C TRP A 192 12.56 -11.91 18.27
N THR A 193 12.19 -12.46 19.43
CA THR A 193 11.62 -13.81 19.56
C THR A 193 10.19 -13.89 19.05
N VAL A 194 9.43 -12.81 19.23
CA VAL A 194 7.99 -12.78 18.93
C VAL A 194 7.70 -12.71 17.44
N SER A 195 8.67 -12.20 16.68
CA SER A 195 8.60 -12.25 15.24
C SER A 195 10.04 -12.40 14.72
N PRO A 196 10.47 -13.60 14.34
CA PRO A 196 11.81 -13.78 13.78
C PRO A 196 12.06 -12.86 12.57
N SER A 197 11.02 -12.58 11.79
CA SER A 197 11.00 -11.64 10.65
C SER A 197 10.81 -10.17 11.06
N LEU A 198 9.79 -9.79 11.86
CA LEU A 198 9.51 -8.37 12.25
C LEU A 198 10.29 -7.89 13.47
N GLY A 199 10.85 -8.83 14.21
CA GLY A 199 11.44 -8.61 15.51
C GLY A 199 12.48 -7.53 15.42
N ARG A 200 13.23 -7.50 14.29
CA ARG A 200 14.29 -6.54 13.93
C ARG A 200 13.92 -5.05 14.02
N TYR A 201 12.63 -4.72 14.22
CA TYR A 201 12.18 -3.33 14.28
C TYR A 201 11.38 -2.93 15.52
N LEU A 202 10.66 -3.86 16.14
CA LEU A 202 9.78 -3.54 17.26
C LEU A 202 10.53 -3.06 18.51
N GLY A 203 11.86 -3.25 18.57
CA GLY A 203 12.74 -2.82 19.66
C GLY A 203 13.18 -1.35 19.62
N LEU A 204 12.82 -0.60 18.58
CA LEU A 204 13.26 0.79 18.40
C LEU A 204 12.35 1.84 19.08
N VAL A 205 11.20 1.43 19.61
CA VAL A 205 10.45 2.27 20.56
C VAL A 205 10.91 1.88 21.95
N ALA A 206 11.93 2.57 22.46
CA ALA A 206 12.27 2.47 23.87
C ALA A 206 10.98 2.81 24.66
N PRO A 207 10.42 1.88 25.47
CA PRO A 207 9.48 2.32 26.49
C PRO A 207 10.23 3.35 27.34
N ASP A 208 9.56 4.44 27.74
CA ASP A 208 10.13 5.56 28.50
C ASP A 208 11.38 5.17 29.28
N ALA A 209 12.47 5.94 29.17
CA ALA A 209 13.77 5.62 29.75
C ALA A 209 13.77 5.25 31.26
N ALA A 210 12.65 5.46 31.96
CA ALA A 210 12.40 5.03 33.33
C ALA A 210 11.96 3.55 33.48
N ALA A 211 11.48 2.86 32.44
CA ALA A 211 10.77 1.59 32.57
C ALA A 211 11.59 0.33 32.24
N ASN A 212 12.64 0.40 31.43
CA ASN A 212 13.52 -0.75 31.16
C ASN A 212 14.92 -0.29 30.72
N SER A 213 15.88 -0.27 31.64
CA SER A 213 17.29 -0.36 31.27
C SER A 213 17.48 -1.71 30.60
N GLY A 214 17.67 -1.73 29.27
CA GLY A 214 17.96 -2.95 28.52
C GLY A 214 19.01 -3.78 29.26
N GLY A 215 18.78 -5.09 29.34
CA GLY A 215 19.75 -6.01 29.94
C GLY A 215 21.13 -5.86 29.29
N SER A 216 22.17 -6.38 29.94
CA SER A 216 23.57 -6.30 29.48
C SER A 216 23.81 -6.78 28.04
N ASP A 217 22.83 -7.48 27.45
CA ASP A 217 22.94 -8.19 26.18
C ASP A 217 22.22 -7.45 25.02
N ALA A 218 21.80 -6.19 25.22
CA ALA A 218 21.06 -5.38 24.23
C ALA A 218 19.69 -5.96 23.80
N GLU A 219 19.17 -6.95 24.53
CA GLU A 219 17.80 -7.42 24.36
C GLU A 219 16.83 -6.44 25.00
N TRP A 220 15.98 -5.84 24.16
CA TRP A 220 14.87 -5.01 24.60
C TRP A 220 13.71 -5.94 24.97
N PRO A 221 13.37 -6.08 26.27
CA PRO A 221 12.24 -6.88 26.66
C PRO A 221 10.98 -6.27 26.04
N MET A 222 10.20 -7.09 25.32
CA MET A 222 8.92 -6.65 24.80
C MET A 222 8.03 -6.24 25.99
N SER A 223 7.32 -5.13 25.88
CA SER A 223 6.37 -4.73 26.91
C SER A 223 5.35 -5.87 27.13
N ALA A 224 4.93 -6.09 28.37
CA ALA A 224 3.94 -7.13 28.68
C ALA A 224 2.67 -6.96 27.85
N TYR A 225 2.30 -5.72 27.52
CA TYR A 225 1.20 -5.39 26.62
C TYR A 225 1.42 -5.96 25.21
N ARG A 226 2.55 -5.62 24.55
CA ARG A 226 2.83 -6.10 23.19
C ARG A 226 2.98 -7.62 23.12
N ARG A 227 3.57 -8.24 24.14
CA ARG A 227 3.73 -9.70 24.20
C ARG A 227 2.37 -10.39 24.20
N ARG A 228 1.45 -9.94 25.07
CA ARG A 228 0.09 -10.50 25.11
C ARG A 228 -0.65 -10.35 23.79
N ALA A 229 -0.50 -9.20 23.13
CA ALA A 229 -1.11 -9.00 21.82
C ALA A 229 -0.50 -9.94 20.75
N ALA A 230 0.79 -10.24 20.83
CA ALA A 230 1.44 -11.15 19.89
C ALA A 230 1.27 -12.65 20.21
N ASP A 231 0.76 -12.99 21.40
CA ASP A 231 0.39 -14.36 21.79
C ASP A 231 -0.85 -14.89 21.02
N TRP A 232 -1.33 -14.19 20.01
CA TRP A 232 -2.46 -14.57 19.19
C TRP A 232 -2.07 -14.75 17.73
N VAL A 233 -2.63 -15.79 17.10
CA VAL A 233 -2.45 -16.10 15.69
C VAL A 233 -3.81 -16.10 15.02
N TRP A 234 -3.86 -15.57 13.80
CA TRP A 234 -5.08 -15.60 13.00
C TRP A 234 -5.26 -16.99 12.38
N GLU A 235 -6.35 -17.66 12.71
CA GLU A 235 -6.80 -18.87 12.05
C GLU A 235 -7.84 -18.50 10.99
N ALA A 236 -7.44 -18.55 9.71
CA ALA A 236 -8.31 -18.18 8.59
C ALA A 236 -9.60 -19.04 8.56
N GLY A 237 -10.68 -18.48 8.01
CA GLY A 237 -12.01 -19.10 8.07
C GLY A 237 -12.21 -20.39 7.25
N SER A 238 -11.20 -20.85 6.52
CA SER A 238 -11.21 -22.14 5.82
C SER A 238 -9.81 -22.74 5.70
N GLU A 239 -9.74 -24.06 5.51
CA GLU A 239 -8.48 -24.77 5.27
C GLU A 239 -7.78 -24.28 3.99
N THR A 240 -8.54 -24.00 2.93
CA THR A 240 -8.00 -23.39 1.70
C THR A 240 -7.33 -22.05 2.00
N CYS A 241 -8.01 -21.15 2.72
CA CYS A 241 -7.44 -19.87 3.09
C CYS A 241 -6.19 -20.02 3.98
N ARG A 242 -6.20 -20.96 4.93
CA ARG A 242 -5.02 -21.25 5.75
C ARG A 242 -3.84 -21.72 4.89
N ASN A 243 -4.07 -22.62 3.95
CA ASN A 243 -3.02 -23.23 3.15
C ASN A 243 -2.45 -22.28 2.09
N GLU A 244 -3.30 -21.44 1.49
CA GLU A 244 -2.91 -20.56 0.40
C GLU A 244 -2.50 -19.15 0.86
N VAL A 245 -3.12 -18.64 1.94
CA VAL A 245 -2.84 -17.27 2.44
C VAL A 245 -1.83 -17.29 3.58
N GLU A 246 -2.03 -18.09 4.62
CA GLU A 246 -1.22 -18.02 5.84
C GLU A 246 0.04 -18.88 5.75
N ALA A 247 -0.09 -20.13 5.30
CA ALA A 247 1.00 -21.10 5.32
C ALA A 247 2.28 -20.68 4.56
N PRO A 248 2.23 -19.93 3.44
CA PRO A 248 3.46 -19.40 2.82
C PRO A 248 4.29 -18.52 3.75
N TRP A 249 3.67 -17.84 4.71
CA TRP A 249 4.33 -16.97 5.69
C TRP A 249 4.81 -17.72 6.94
N GLU A 250 4.54 -19.02 7.01
CA GLU A 250 4.99 -19.90 8.10
C GLU A 250 6.07 -20.88 7.62
N ARG A 251 6.16 -21.12 6.31
CA ARG A 251 7.14 -22.01 5.69
C ARG A 251 8.43 -21.26 5.38
N LEU A 252 9.55 -21.82 5.83
CA LEU A 252 10.88 -21.39 5.43
C LEU A 252 11.23 -21.98 4.06
N VAL A 253 12.00 -21.22 3.27
CA VAL A 253 12.61 -21.72 2.05
C VAL A 253 13.65 -22.79 2.40
N GLU A 254 13.67 -23.90 1.66
CA GLU A 254 14.58 -25.00 1.96
C GLU A 254 16.05 -24.55 1.90
N GLY A 255 16.74 -24.64 3.04
CA GLY A 255 18.15 -24.28 3.18
C GLY A 255 18.41 -22.80 3.51
N GLU A 256 17.37 -22.00 3.72
CA GLU A 256 17.45 -20.56 3.94
C GLU A 256 16.61 -20.16 5.16
N ASP A 257 16.95 -19.02 5.79
CA ASP A 257 16.26 -18.53 6.99
C ASP A 257 15.03 -17.63 6.66
N ASP A 258 14.71 -17.46 5.37
CA ASP A 258 13.63 -16.59 4.90
C ASP A 258 12.31 -17.34 4.65
N GLU A 259 11.18 -16.66 4.86
CA GLU A 259 9.82 -17.18 4.65
C GLU A 259 9.44 -17.17 3.15
N GLU A 260 8.77 -18.22 2.69
CA GLU A 260 8.31 -18.37 1.29
C GLU A 260 7.42 -17.17 0.86
N GLY A 261 6.55 -16.70 1.75
CA GLY A 261 5.65 -15.56 1.52
C GLY A 261 6.40 -14.24 1.27
N ILE A 262 7.53 -14.01 1.95
CA ILE A 262 8.37 -12.82 1.74
C ILE A 262 9.03 -12.87 0.36
N VAL A 263 9.60 -14.03 -0.01
CA VAL A 263 10.21 -14.23 -1.33
C VAL A 263 9.18 -14.03 -2.43
N ASN A 264 8.00 -14.65 -2.29
CA ASN A 264 6.92 -14.56 -3.28
C ASN A 264 6.42 -13.12 -3.44
N LEU A 265 6.20 -12.39 -2.33
CA LEU A 265 5.78 -10.99 -2.39
C LEU A 265 6.84 -10.13 -3.09
N LEU A 266 8.10 -10.21 -2.68
CA LEU A 266 9.17 -9.40 -3.29
C LEU A 266 9.34 -9.73 -4.77
N GLN A 267 9.29 -11.01 -5.15
CA GLN A 267 9.38 -11.42 -6.54
C GLN A 267 8.20 -10.91 -7.37
N ASP A 268 6.97 -10.94 -6.84
CA ASP A 268 5.79 -10.38 -7.53
C ASP A 268 5.93 -8.86 -7.74
N LEU A 269 6.41 -8.13 -6.73
CA LEU A 269 6.66 -6.68 -6.81
C LEU A 269 7.75 -6.34 -7.85
N ILE A 270 8.77 -7.19 -7.98
CA ILE A 270 9.84 -7.05 -8.99
C ILE A 270 9.29 -7.33 -10.39
N ASP A 271 8.64 -8.47 -10.58
CA ASP A 271 8.25 -8.97 -11.89
C ASP A 271 7.06 -8.23 -12.49
N ARG A 272 6.11 -7.81 -11.65
CA ARG A 272 4.81 -7.32 -12.10
C ARG A 272 4.53 -5.87 -11.74
N GLY A 273 5.37 -5.27 -10.90
CA GLY A 273 5.27 -3.88 -10.48
C GLY A 273 4.79 -3.71 -9.04
N GLY A 274 5.10 -2.52 -8.50
CA GLY A 274 4.92 -2.20 -7.10
C GLY A 274 3.49 -1.88 -6.69
N TRP A 275 3.30 -1.62 -5.40
CA TRP A 275 2.03 -1.20 -4.82
C TRP A 275 2.07 0.29 -4.46
N LEU A 276 1.01 1.02 -4.79
CA LEU A 276 0.74 2.34 -4.24
C LEU A 276 -0.37 2.21 -3.21
N ILE A 277 -0.04 2.37 -1.93
CA ILE A 277 -0.98 2.40 -0.82
C ILE A 277 -1.41 3.85 -0.62
N ALA A 278 -2.71 4.11 -0.71
CA ALA A 278 -3.29 5.43 -0.54
C ALA A 278 -4.40 5.37 0.51
N GLY A 279 -4.34 6.25 1.50
CA GLY A 279 -5.39 6.32 2.51
C GLY A 279 -4.97 7.09 3.74
N ASP A 280 -5.70 6.86 4.83
CA ASP A 280 -5.48 7.50 6.11
C ASP A 280 -4.30 6.90 6.91
N SER A 281 -4.24 7.18 8.22
CA SER A 281 -3.15 6.76 9.09
C SER A 281 -3.10 5.25 9.32
N LEU A 282 -4.21 4.53 9.07
CA LEU A 282 -4.21 3.07 9.09
C LEU A 282 -3.56 2.49 7.83
N SER A 283 -3.65 3.20 6.70
CA SER A 283 -2.90 2.87 5.48
C SER A 283 -1.40 3.16 5.63
N GLU A 284 -1.05 4.26 6.28
CA GLU A 284 0.34 4.60 6.64
C GLU A 284 0.95 3.51 7.55
N GLN A 285 0.20 3.10 8.56
CA GLN A 285 0.57 1.98 9.42
C GLN A 285 0.75 0.67 8.65
N HIS A 286 -0.08 0.41 7.63
CA HIS A 286 0.07 -0.76 6.77
C HIS A 286 1.40 -0.71 5.98
N PHE A 287 1.75 0.46 5.45
CA PHE A 287 3.05 0.69 4.83
C PHE A 287 4.22 0.48 5.81
N TYR A 288 4.12 0.93 7.07
CA TYR A 288 5.15 0.70 8.08
C TYR A 288 5.29 -0.78 8.46
N SER A 289 4.18 -1.50 8.59
CA SER A 289 4.21 -2.95 8.81
C SER A 289 4.91 -3.66 7.65
N LEU A 290 4.62 -3.29 6.39
CA LEU A 290 5.34 -3.82 5.22
C LEU A 290 6.85 -3.60 5.29
N GLY A 291 7.29 -2.40 5.67
CA GLY A 291 8.71 -2.11 5.86
C GLY A 291 9.36 -3.02 6.91
N CYS A 292 8.62 -3.39 7.95
CA CYS A 292 9.08 -4.34 8.96
C CYS A 292 9.10 -5.78 8.43
N ILE A 293 8.04 -6.21 7.72
CA ILE A 293 7.93 -7.59 7.18
C ILE A 293 9.04 -7.86 6.18
N LEU A 294 9.35 -6.87 5.34
CA LEU A 294 10.28 -7.01 4.22
C LEU A 294 11.73 -6.72 4.61
N PHE A 295 12.00 -6.29 5.85
CA PHE A 295 13.36 -6.11 6.33
C PHE A 295 14.09 -7.47 6.44
N PRO A 296 15.41 -7.56 6.14
CA PRO A 296 16.34 -6.52 5.70
C PRO A 296 16.42 -6.35 4.18
N HIS A 297 15.45 -6.85 3.41
CA HIS A 297 15.51 -6.91 1.95
C HIS A 297 15.11 -5.59 1.27
N VAL A 298 14.52 -4.67 2.02
CA VAL A 298 14.13 -3.34 1.55
C VAL A 298 14.70 -2.26 2.45
N ARG A 299 14.83 -1.06 1.88
CA ARG A 299 15.14 0.16 2.61
C ARG A 299 14.07 1.19 2.37
N ALA A 300 13.74 1.92 3.42
CA ALA A 300 12.80 3.02 3.33
C ALA A 300 13.50 4.29 2.83
N VAL A 301 12.91 4.94 1.83
CA VAL A 301 13.30 6.27 1.36
C VAL A 301 12.26 7.23 1.89
N TRP A 302 12.68 8.00 2.90
CA TRP A 302 11.82 8.98 3.55
C TRP A 302 12.05 10.37 2.98
N PRO A 303 10.97 11.14 2.80
CA PRO A 303 11.09 12.55 2.52
C PRO A 303 11.64 13.30 3.73
N PHE A 304 12.81 13.93 3.54
CA PHE A 304 13.37 14.90 4.48
C PHE A 304 12.94 16.32 4.09
N PRO A 305 12.57 17.21 5.04
CA PRO A 305 12.51 17.05 6.51
C PRO A 305 11.23 16.33 7.00
N VAL A 306 11.08 16.15 8.33
CA VAL A 306 9.87 15.61 9.02
C VAL A 306 8.61 16.40 8.63
N MET A 307 7.42 15.79 8.67
CA MET A 307 6.14 16.42 8.28
C MET A 307 5.96 17.81 8.87
N SER A 308 5.85 18.84 8.03
CA SER A 308 5.26 20.11 8.42
C SER A 308 3.81 20.16 7.95
N MET A 309 2.99 20.98 8.62
CA MET A 309 1.63 21.29 8.19
C MET A 309 1.62 21.70 6.70
N GLY A 310 0.64 21.24 5.93
CA GLY A 310 0.40 21.63 4.55
C GLY A 310 1.24 20.92 3.48
N GLN A 311 1.85 19.79 3.81
CA GLN A 311 2.76 19.05 2.93
C GLN A 311 2.21 17.70 2.47
N ILE A 312 2.32 17.41 1.17
CA ILE A 312 2.08 16.06 0.60
C ILE A 312 3.42 15.32 0.56
N LYS A 313 3.44 14.10 1.11
CA LYS A 313 4.63 13.23 1.15
C LYS A 313 4.33 11.89 0.52
N GLU A 314 5.28 11.46 -0.30
CA GLU A 314 5.37 10.10 -0.77
C GLU A 314 6.46 9.40 0.06
N GLU A 315 6.14 8.23 0.57
CA GLU A 315 7.08 7.39 1.28
C GLU A 315 7.30 6.13 0.46
N HIS A 316 8.54 5.64 0.39
CA HIS A 316 8.87 4.53 -0.51
C HIS A 316 9.66 3.43 0.20
N LEU A 317 9.38 2.19 -0.16
CA LEU A 317 10.25 1.04 0.08
C LEU A 317 10.89 0.66 -1.26
N VAL A 318 12.22 0.70 -1.32
CA VAL A 318 13.00 0.27 -2.48
C VAL A 318 13.78 -0.99 -2.12
N LEU A 319 14.03 -1.84 -3.11
CA LEU A 319 14.82 -3.07 -2.93
C LEU A 319 16.24 -2.73 -2.48
N ASP A 320 16.76 -3.44 -1.48
CA ASP A 320 18.16 -3.32 -1.07
C ASP A 320 19.03 -4.25 -1.90
N ALA A 321 19.99 -3.70 -2.65
CA ALA A 321 20.94 -4.47 -3.44
C ALA A 321 21.83 -5.36 -2.55
N GLU A 322 22.07 -4.96 -1.30
CA GLU A 322 22.85 -5.73 -0.32
C GLU A 322 21.96 -6.65 0.54
N GLY A 323 20.65 -6.66 0.29
CA GLY A 323 19.67 -7.50 0.98
C GLY A 323 19.98 -9.01 0.82
N PRO A 324 19.83 -9.83 1.88
CA PRO A 324 20.18 -11.25 1.85
C PRO A 324 19.54 -12.04 0.71
N LEU A 325 18.26 -11.80 0.39
CA LEU A 325 17.57 -12.49 -0.70
C LEU A 325 18.11 -12.14 -2.10
N VAL A 326 18.63 -10.92 -2.28
CA VAL A 326 19.31 -10.52 -3.52
C VAL A 326 20.69 -11.18 -3.58
N GLN A 327 21.42 -11.18 -2.45
CA GLN A 327 22.77 -11.74 -2.36
C GLN A 327 22.80 -13.27 -2.49
N SER A 328 21.79 -13.98 -1.98
CA SER A 328 21.64 -15.43 -2.12
C SER A 328 21.21 -15.84 -3.53
N GLY A 329 20.66 -14.91 -4.32
CA GLY A 329 20.11 -15.18 -5.65
C GLY A 329 18.73 -15.82 -5.63
N LEU A 330 18.04 -15.81 -4.48
CA LEU A 330 16.65 -16.23 -4.38
C LEU A 330 15.71 -15.29 -5.14
N LEU A 331 16.02 -13.99 -5.17
CA LEU A 331 15.29 -13.02 -6.00
C LEU A 331 15.92 -12.90 -7.39
N ARG A 332 15.09 -13.02 -8.41
CA ARG A 332 15.47 -12.79 -9.81
C ARG A 332 15.27 -11.32 -10.15
N VAL A 333 16.32 -10.54 -9.96
CA VAL A 333 16.31 -9.10 -10.24
C VAL A 333 16.84 -8.85 -11.66
N PRO A 334 16.14 -8.06 -12.50
CA PRO A 334 16.65 -7.64 -13.81
C PRO A 334 18.03 -6.97 -13.73
N GLU A 335 18.90 -7.19 -14.73
CA GLU A 335 20.27 -6.63 -14.74
C GLU A 335 20.29 -5.09 -14.70
N ASP A 336 19.23 -4.45 -15.19
CA ASP A 336 19.04 -3.01 -15.27
C ASP A 336 18.13 -2.44 -14.16
N TRP A 337 17.86 -3.22 -13.11
CA TRP A 337 17.02 -2.76 -12.00
C TRP A 337 17.60 -1.52 -11.30
N ASP A 338 16.77 -0.49 -11.14
CA ASP A 338 17.15 0.73 -10.43
C ASP A 338 16.91 0.57 -8.92
N PHE A 339 17.91 0.06 -8.20
CA PHE A 339 17.86 -0.10 -6.73
C PHE A 339 17.71 1.23 -5.98
N ASP A 340 18.00 2.37 -6.61
CA ASP A 340 17.92 3.71 -6.01
C ASP A 340 16.65 4.46 -6.35
N GLY A 341 16.03 4.10 -7.47
CA GLY A 341 14.83 4.75 -7.96
C GLY A 341 13.59 3.89 -7.81
N ARG A 342 13.61 2.61 -8.13
CA ARG A 342 12.36 1.89 -8.37
C ARG A 342 11.68 1.47 -7.05
N PRO A 343 10.57 2.11 -6.61
CA PRO A 343 9.84 1.66 -5.43
C PRO A 343 9.15 0.33 -5.70
N LEU A 344 9.26 -0.58 -4.72
CA LEU A 344 8.43 -1.78 -4.62
C LEU A 344 7.08 -1.44 -3.99
N VAL A 345 7.08 -0.59 -2.96
CA VAL A 345 5.85 -0.12 -2.30
C VAL A 345 6.00 1.37 -2.05
N SER A 346 4.93 2.12 -2.28
CA SER A 346 4.85 3.51 -1.89
C SER A 346 3.59 3.79 -1.09
N PHE A 347 3.67 4.78 -0.21
CA PHE A 347 2.53 5.31 0.52
C PHE A 347 2.29 6.77 0.16
N LEU A 348 1.01 7.12 0.00
CA LEU A 348 0.54 8.48 -0.16
C LEU A 348 -0.63 8.74 0.79
N ARG A 349 -0.44 9.67 1.72
CA ARG A 349 -1.50 10.08 2.65
C ARG A 349 -2.67 10.72 1.90
N THR A 350 -3.86 10.15 2.07
CA THR A 350 -5.11 10.74 1.62
C THR A 350 -6.26 10.35 2.55
N ASP A 351 -6.66 11.27 3.42
CA ASP A 351 -7.73 11.04 4.40
C ASP A 351 -9.07 10.70 3.74
N HIS A 352 -9.42 11.38 2.64
CA HIS A 352 -10.77 11.32 2.03
C HIS A 352 -10.76 10.92 0.55
N GLY A 353 -9.60 10.72 -0.07
CA GLY A 353 -9.48 10.47 -1.52
C GLY A 353 -9.56 11.73 -2.40
N PHE A 354 -9.89 12.89 -1.83
CA PHE A 354 -9.97 14.19 -2.49
C PHE A 354 -9.37 15.28 -1.63
N SER A 355 -8.79 16.29 -2.26
CA SER A 355 -8.32 17.49 -1.57
C SER A 355 -9.47 18.26 -0.92
N ALA A 356 -9.16 19.13 0.06
CA ALA A 356 -10.15 19.98 0.72
C ALA A 356 -11.02 20.75 -0.29
N THR A 357 -10.41 21.39 -1.29
CA THR A 357 -11.14 22.14 -2.33
C THR A 357 -12.07 21.24 -3.13
N GLU A 358 -11.62 20.04 -3.54
CA GLU A 358 -12.47 19.10 -4.28
C GLU A 358 -13.65 18.60 -3.44
N LEU A 359 -13.45 18.36 -2.14
CA LEU A 359 -14.55 18.01 -1.22
C LEU A 359 -15.60 19.12 -1.14
N LEU A 360 -15.15 20.39 -1.04
CA LEU A 360 -16.02 21.56 -1.04
C LEU A 360 -16.78 21.71 -2.37
N ASP A 361 -16.13 21.46 -3.50
CA ASP A 361 -16.73 21.53 -4.83
C ASP A 361 -17.76 20.42 -5.04
N LEU A 362 -17.45 19.19 -4.61
CA LEU A 362 -18.38 18.05 -4.62
C LEU A 362 -19.63 18.37 -3.79
N HIS A 363 -19.45 18.84 -2.56
CA HIS A 363 -20.57 19.21 -1.70
C HIS A 363 -21.40 20.36 -2.28
N SER A 364 -20.75 21.40 -2.82
CA SER A 364 -21.44 22.52 -3.48
C SER A 364 -22.27 22.06 -4.69
N SER A 365 -21.74 21.12 -5.45
CA SER A 365 -22.42 20.51 -6.60
C SER A 365 -23.66 19.73 -6.14
N LEU A 366 -23.54 18.95 -5.07
CA LEU A 366 -24.66 18.22 -4.47
C LEU A 366 -25.74 19.18 -3.96
N VAL A 367 -25.39 20.20 -3.17
CA VAL A 367 -26.34 21.20 -2.66
C VAL A 367 -27.03 21.97 -3.79
N SER A 368 -26.31 22.28 -4.86
CA SER A 368 -26.89 22.95 -6.04
C SER A 368 -27.89 22.05 -6.78
N SER A 369 -27.79 20.73 -6.63
CA SER A 369 -28.72 19.75 -7.18
C SER A 369 -29.96 19.51 -6.31
N VAL A 370 -30.26 20.37 -5.32
CA VAL A 370 -31.44 20.21 -4.43
C VAL A 370 -32.79 20.16 -5.15
N ASN A 371 -32.88 20.58 -6.42
CA ASN A 371 -34.10 20.42 -7.22
C ASN A 371 -34.22 19.05 -7.91
N ASP A 372 -33.18 18.21 -7.85
CA ASP A 372 -33.19 16.84 -8.35
C ASP A 372 -33.78 15.91 -7.29
N THR A 373 -34.99 15.40 -7.55
CA THR A 373 -35.67 14.46 -6.65
C THR A 373 -34.84 13.21 -6.38
N SER A 374 -34.03 12.76 -7.34
CA SER A 374 -33.19 11.58 -7.16
C SER A 374 -32.04 11.81 -6.16
N ALA A 375 -31.50 13.03 -6.12
CA ALA A 375 -30.49 13.43 -5.14
C ALA A 375 -31.11 13.56 -3.74
N ILE A 376 -32.30 14.16 -3.64
CA ILE A 376 -33.06 14.27 -2.38
C ILE A 376 -33.39 12.89 -1.82
N ASP A 377 -33.90 11.99 -2.66
CA ASP A 377 -34.30 10.65 -2.23
C ASP A 377 -33.10 9.81 -1.76
N ARG A 378 -31.91 10.06 -2.33
CA ARG A 378 -30.69 9.32 -2.00
C ARG A 378 -29.92 9.91 -0.80
N TYR A 379 -29.88 11.23 -0.67
CA TYR A 379 -29.11 11.92 0.37
C TYR A 379 -29.96 12.89 1.21
N PRO A 380 -31.07 12.40 1.82
CA PRO A 380 -32.00 13.26 2.55
C PRO A 380 -31.37 13.87 3.80
N ALA A 381 -30.50 13.15 4.53
CA ALA A 381 -29.87 13.67 5.73
C ALA A 381 -28.96 14.84 5.38
N LEU A 382 -28.07 14.65 4.42
CA LEU A 382 -27.05 15.60 4.01
C LEU A 382 -27.67 16.86 3.40
N LEU A 383 -28.64 16.72 2.51
CA LEU A 383 -29.31 17.86 1.87
C LEU A 383 -30.23 18.64 2.83
N SER A 384 -30.66 18.05 3.95
CA SER A 384 -31.48 18.74 4.95
C SER A 384 -30.72 19.74 5.83
N LEU A 385 -29.39 19.67 5.87
CA LEU A 385 -28.59 20.37 6.87
C LEU A 385 -28.28 21.84 6.55
N ALA A 386 -28.55 22.31 5.33
CA ALA A 386 -28.31 23.70 4.90
C ALA A 386 -26.92 24.25 5.29
N VAL A 387 -25.90 23.38 5.41
CA VAL A 387 -24.53 23.78 5.73
C VAL A 387 -23.94 24.41 4.48
N PRO A 388 -23.51 25.69 4.50
CA PRO A 388 -22.79 26.27 3.38
C PRO A 388 -21.49 25.51 3.16
N SER A 389 -21.12 25.25 1.91
CA SER A 389 -19.88 24.52 1.60
C SER A 389 -18.63 25.02 2.32
N PRO A 390 -18.30 26.33 2.40
CA PRO A 390 -17.08 26.77 3.11
C PRO A 390 -17.05 26.37 4.58
N ASP A 391 -18.19 26.07 5.19
CA ASP A 391 -18.32 25.65 6.58
C ASP A 391 -18.40 24.12 6.72
N LEU A 392 -18.36 23.36 5.62
CA LEU A 392 -18.43 21.89 5.65
C LEU A 392 -17.25 21.27 6.39
N LEU A 393 -16.04 21.81 6.18
CA LEU A 393 -14.82 21.31 6.79
C LEU A 393 -14.56 22.05 8.10
N THR A 394 -14.20 21.31 9.14
CA THR A 394 -13.69 21.89 10.38
C THR A 394 -12.28 22.47 10.18
N PRO A 395 -11.74 23.23 11.15
CA PRO A 395 -10.34 23.65 11.13
C PRO A 395 -9.32 22.50 11.24
N THR A 396 -9.76 21.26 11.50
CA THR A 396 -8.87 20.09 11.50
C THR A 396 -8.29 19.91 10.10
N GLU A 397 -6.96 19.82 10.03
CA GLU A 397 -6.25 19.64 8.77
C GLU A 397 -6.68 18.34 8.06
N THR A 398 -6.91 18.45 6.76
CA THR A 398 -7.17 17.32 5.86
C THR A 398 -5.91 17.03 5.05
N TYR A 399 -5.30 15.88 5.27
CA TYR A 399 -4.11 15.46 4.53
C TYR A 399 -4.52 14.69 3.28
N SER A 400 -5.03 15.40 2.28
CA SER A 400 -5.40 14.79 1.00
C SER A 400 -4.87 15.61 -0.19
N PRO A 401 -4.04 15.02 -1.07
CA PRO A 401 -3.75 15.59 -2.37
C PRO A 401 -4.99 15.54 -3.27
N SER A 402 -4.91 16.17 -4.44
CA SER A 402 -5.99 16.04 -5.41
C SER A 402 -6.13 14.60 -5.92
N ILE A 403 -7.33 14.21 -6.34
CA ILE A 403 -7.53 12.89 -6.96
C ILE A 403 -6.71 12.76 -8.25
N GLU A 404 -6.54 13.86 -8.99
CA GLU A 404 -5.69 13.91 -10.19
C GLU A 404 -4.22 13.59 -9.85
N TYR A 405 -3.71 14.12 -8.74
CA TYR A 405 -2.36 13.80 -8.29
C TYR A 405 -2.20 12.30 -8.00
N LEU A 406 -3.11 11.73 -7.20
CA LEU A 406 -3.11 10.30 -6.87
C LEU A 406 -3.17 9.43 -8.13
N LEU A 407 -4.07 9.73 -9.06
CA LEU A 407 -4.22 8.98 -10.31
C LEU A 407 -3.01 9.16 -11.23
N SER A 408 -2.43 10.35 -11.31
CA SER A 408 -1.20 10.58 -12.08
C SER A 408 -0.02 9.77 -11.53
N LEU A 409 0.07 9.63 -10.20
CA LEU A 409 1.10 8.82 -9.55
C LEU A 409 0.93 7.33 -9.87
N PHE A 410 -0.30 6.84 -9.81
CA PHE A 410 -0.61 5.43 -10.07
C PHE A 410 -0.50 5.05 -11.57
N LEU A 411 -1.07 5.86 -12.45
CA LEU A 411 -1.24 5.53 -13.86
C LEU A 411 -0.03 5.95 -14.70
N HIS A 412 0.57 7.11 -14.40
CA HIS A 412 1.67 7.69 -15.16
C HIS A 412 2.80 8.21 -14.25
N PRO A 413 3.42 7.34 -13.44
CA PRO A 413 4.47 7.73 -12.49
C PRO A 413 5.63 8.49 -13.14
N SER A 414 6.00 8.17 -14.38
CA SER A 414 7.09 8.82 -15.12
C SER A 414 6.75 10.19 -15.71
N ALA A 415 5.47 10.57 -15.76
CA ALA A 415 5.05 11.85 -16.32
C ALA A 415 5.47 13.02 -15.44
N HIS A 416 5.83 14.15 -16.07
CA HIS A 416 6.12 15.37 -15.32
C HIS A 416 4.82 15.89 -14.67
N ARG A 417 4.75 15.82 -13.34
CA ARG A 417 3.62 16.34 -12.56
C ARG A 417 3.74 17.85 -12.38
N ASN A 418 2.70 18.59 -12.77
CA ASN A 418 2.52 19.96 -12.32
C ASN A 418 1.77 19.89 -10.99
N ILE A 419 2.47 20.02 -9.87
CA ILE A 419 1.83 20.00 -8.55
C ILE A 419 1.14 21.36 -8.37
N THR A 420 -0.12 21.43 -8.78
CA THR A 420 -0.96 22.65 -8.72
C THR A 420 -1.73 22.78 -7.40
N SER A 421 -1.56 21.83 -6.47
CA SER A 421 -2.19 21.89 -5.15
C SER A 421 -1.69 23.10 -4.35
N PRO A 422 -2.55 23.78 -3.57
CA PRO A 422 -2.11 24.75 -2.57
C PRO A 422 -1.25 24.10 -1.47
N LEU A 423 -1.29 22.77 -1.33
CA LEU A 423 -0.32 22.02 -0.57
C LEU A 423 1.02 22.08 -1.30
N VAL A 424 2.00 22.71 -0.66
CA VAL A 424 3.37 22.67 -1.13
C VAL A 424 3.80 21.23 -0.97
N ALA A 425 3.97 20.48 -2.07
CA ALA A 425 4.71 19.22 -2.00
C ALA A 425 5.97 19.50 -1.18
N SER A 426 6.27 18.62 -0.22
CA SER A 426 7.24 18.85 0.86
C SER A 426 8.63 19.31 0.43
N TYR A 427 8.85 19.26 -0.88
CA TYR A 427 10.06 19.41 -1.66
C TYR A 427 10.08 20.76 -2.39
N ALA A 428 9.55 21.81 -1.74
CA ALA A 428 9.98 23.14 -2.12
C ALA A 428 11.52 23.15 -2.12
N PRO A 429 12.19 23.54 -3.23
CA PRO A 429 13.66 23.52 -3.32
C PRO A 429 14.37 24.35 -2.24
N ARG A 430 13.61 25.08 -1.42
CA ARG A 430 14.06 25.92 -0.32
C ARG A 430 14.19 25.16 1.01
N THR A 431 13.54 24.01 1.20
CA THR A 431 13.47 23.30 2.49
C THR A 431 14.08 21.89 2.46
N VAL A 432 14.46 21.40 1.28
CA VAL A 432 14.98 20.03 1.07
C VAL A 432 16.36 20.12 0.44
N SER A 433 17.28 19.25 0.87
CA SER A 433 18.61 19.18 0.24
C SER A 433 18.45 18.78 -1.23
N ARG A 434 19.33 19.26 -2.11
CA ARG A 434 19.29 18.90 -3.54
C ARG A 434 19.33 17.40 -3.76
N ASP A 435 20.07 16.68 -2.92
CA ASP A 435 20.23 15.24 -3.03
C ASP A 435 18.96 14.49 -2.65
N ALA A 436 18.27 14.89 -1.56
CA ALA A 436 17.00 14.28 -1.17
C ALA A 436 15.92 14.53 -2.24
N TRP A 437 15.88 15.73 -2.81
CA TRP A 437 14.97 16.05 -3.91
C TRP A 437 15.27 15.24 -5.17
N ALA A 438 16.54 15.06 -5.52
CA ALA A 438 16.94 14.26 -6.68
C ALA A 438 16.61 12.78 -6.49
N THR A 439 16.85 12.22 -5.30
CA THR A 439 16.50 10.85 -4.95
C THR A 439 15.01 10.62 -5.07
N GLU A 440 14.19 11.51 -4.51
CA GLU A 440 12.74 11.35 -4.59
C GLU A 440 12.22 11.55 -6.01
N GLN A 441 12.68 12.58 -6.75
CA GLN A 441 12.28 12.75 -8.14
C GLN A 441 12.62 11.50 -8.97
N ARG A 442 13.78 10.90 -8.73
CA ARG A 442 14.15 9.62 -9.35
C ARG A 442 13.20 8.53 -8.90
N THR A 443 12.88 8.47 -7.60
CA THR A 443 12.06 7.40 -7.03
C THR A 443 10.63 7.42 -7.58
N THR A 444 9.97 8.54 -7.40
CA THR A 444 8.62 8.84 -7.87
C THR A 444 8.46 8.69 -9.39
N ARG A 445 9.49 9.01 -10.20
CA ARG A 445 9.43 8.91 -11.68
C ARG A 445 9.75 7.54 -12.24
N SER A 446 10.49 6.71 -11.50
CA SER A 446 10.83 5.34 -11.91
C SER A 446 9.88 4.30 -11.34
N ALA A 447 8.88 4.73 -10.57
CA ALA A 447 7.83 3.85 -10.09
C ALA A 447 7.08 3.18 -11.23
N GLU A 448 6.72 1.92 -11.02
CA GLU A 448 5.88 1.14 -11.91
C GLU A 448 4.85 0.42 -11.06
N TYR A 449 3.74 1.09 -10.77
CA TYR A 449 2.71 0.53 -9.91
C TYR A 449 1.75 -0.37 -10.69
N ARG A 450 1.61 -1.58 -10.17
CA ARG A 450 0.60 -2.56 -10.57
C ARG A 450 -0.70 -2.36 -9.81
N ALA A 451 -0.63 -2.09 -8.52
CA ALA A 451 -1.80 -2.01 -7.66
C ALA A 451 -1.94 -0.64 -6.99
N LEU A 452 -3.15 -0.08 -7.00
CA LEU A 452 -3.55 1.01 -6.11
C LEU A 452 -4.40 0.43 -4.98
N ILE A 453 -3.89 0.45 -3.76
CA ILE A 453 -4.59 -0.04 -2.57
C ILE A 453 -5.12 1.18 -1.82
N PHE A 454 -6.42 1.44 -1.96
CA PHE A 454 -7.11 2.58 -1.39
C PHE A 454 -7.91 2.17 -0.14
N SER A 455 -7.84 2.98 0.93
CA SER A 455 -8.66 2.80 2.14
C SER A 455 -9.03 4.15 2.71
N THR A 456 -10.32 4.37 2.99
CA THR A 456 -10.81 5.61 3.61
C THR A 456 -12.11 5.36 4.37
N GLY A 457 -12.40 6.17 5.38
CA GLY A 457 -13.62 6.09 6.17
C GLY A 457 -13.44 6.64 7.58
N GLN A 458 -12.28 6.46 8.20
CA GLN A 458 -12.04 6.91 9.58
C GLN A 458 -12.10 8.43 9.74
N HIS A 459 -11.73 9.17 8.70
CA HIS A 459 -11.80 10.63 8.71
C HIS A 459 -13.15 11.20 8.25
N PHE A 460 -14.15 10.37 7.94
CA PHE A 460 -15.53 10.80 7.74
C PHE A 460 -16.26 10.94 9.08
N SER A 461 -15.77 11.84 9.91
CA SER A 461 -16.25 12.07 11.28
C SER A 461 -16.51 13.55 11.54
N THR A 462 -17.19 13.83 12.66
CA THR A 462 -17.43 15.18 13.16
C THR A 462 -16.15 15.97 13.47
N ARG A 463 -15.00 15.28 13.54
CA ARG A 463 -13.70 15.94 13.71
C ARG A 463 -13.24 16.64 12.43
N HIS A 464 -13.61 16.16 11.25
CA HIS A 464 -13.18 16.73 9.96
C HIS A 464 -14.30 17.48 9.27
N PHE A 465 -15.55 17.04 9.47
CA PHE A 465 -16.73 17.64 8.86
C PHE A 465 -17.64 18.26 9.91
N ALA A 466 -18.13 19.48 9.67
CA ALA A 466 -19.12 20.17 10.49
C ALA A 466 -20.54 19.63 10.26
N LEU A 467 -20.67 18.30 10.21
CA LEU A 467 -21.93 17.60 10.10
C LEU A 467 -22.34 17.06 11.48
N PRO A 468 -23.63 17.06 11.85
CA PRO A 468 -24.08 16.55 13.13
C PRO A 468 -23.97 15.03 13.18
N ALA A 469 -23.47 14.47 14.28
CA ALA A 469 -23.49 13.02 14.48
C ALA A 469 -24.94 12.48 14.52
N GLU A 470 -25.19 11.28 13.97
CA GLU A 470 -26.50 10.62 13.91
C GLU A 470 -27.27 10.66 15.24
N ALA A 471 -26.56 10.57 16.37
CA ALA A 471 -27.13 10.63 17.72
C ALA A 471 -27.95 11.91 18.01
N THR A 472 -27.73 12.99 17.27
CA THR A 472 -28.43 14.26 17.47
C THR A 472 -29.70 14.42 16.63
N ALA A 473 -29.90 13.58 15.59
CA ALA A 473 -31.10 13.64 14.75
C ALA A 473 -31.45 12.29 14.10
N PRO A 474 -31.81 11.24 14.88
CA PRO A 474 -32.04 9.89 14.34
C PRO A 474 -33.13 9.82 13.26
N SER A 475 -34.10 10.75 13.30
CA SER A 475 -35.20 10.81 12.33
C SER A 475 -34.77 11.31 10.95
N ARG A 476 -33.55 11.83 10.80
CA ARG A 476 -33.06 12.45 9.56
C ARG A 476 -32.04 11.60 8.81
N GLY A 477 -31.61 10.46 9.34
CA GLY A 477 -30.50 9.68 8.77
C GLY A 477 -29.13 10.13 9.25
N ASN A 478 -28.06 9.61 8.64
CA ASN A 478 -26.67 9.90 9.00
C ASN A 478 -25.98 10.65 7.86
N ALA A 479 -25.84 11.97 8.01
CA ALA A 479 -25.26 12.83 6.98
C ALA A 479 -23.78 12.54 6.70
N GLN A 480 -23.01 12.04 7.68
CA GLN A 480 -21.61 11.64 7.44
C GLN A 480 -21.54 10.42 6.52
N LEU A 481 -22.39 9.42 6.75
CA LEU A 481 -22.47 8.23 5.89
C LEU A 481 -22.95 8.57 4.47
N GLU A 482 -23.92 9.48 4.34
CA GLU A 482 -24.37 9.97 3.03
C GLU A 482 -23.27 10.75 2.30
N LEU A 483 -22.51 11.60 3.02
CA LEU A 483 -21.37 12.30 2.44
C LEU A 483 -20.28 11.31 2.01
N PHE A 484 -19.99 10.30 2.83
CA PHE A 484 -19.06 9.23 2.49
C PHE A 484 -19.49 8.50 1.21
N GLU A 485 -20.75 8.09 1.10
CA GLU A 485 -21.27 7.45 -0.11
C GLU A 485 -21.10 8.36 -1.33
N TYR A 486 -21.50 9.63 -1.22
CA TYR A 486 -21.42 10.58 -2.32
C TYR A 486 -19.97 10.79 -2.79
N VAL A 487 -19.05 11.01 -1.85
CA VAL A 487 -17.62 11.18 -2.14
C VAL A 487 -17.03 9.91 -2.75
N LEU A 488 -17.34 8.73 -2.21
CA LEU A 488 -16.81 7.47 -2.75
C LEU A 488 -17.33 7.18 -4.16
N ARG A 489 -18.60 7.51 -4.46
CA ARG A 489 -19.15 7.40 -5.81
C ARG A 489 -18.41 8.32 -6.80
N ALA A 490 -18.14 9.55 -6.40
CA ALA A 490 -17.35 10.47 -7.21
C ALA A 490 -15.91 9.96 -7.41
N TRP A 491 -15.27 9.44 -6.35
CA TRP A 491 -13.94 8.84 -6.44
C TRP A 491 -13.93 7.67 -7.43
N MET A 492 -14.91 6.78 -7.30
CA MET A 492 -15.11 5.62 -8.16
C MET A 492 -15.25 6.02 -9.64
N GLU A 493 -16.08 7.01 -9.93
CA GLU A 493 -16.27 7.54 -11.29
C GLU A 493 -14.97 8.08 -11.89
N ARG A 494 -14.18 8.83 -11.11
CA ARG A 494 -12.88 9.37 -11.55
C ARG A 494 -11.88 8.26 -11.84
N VAL A 495 -11.79 7.25 -10.98
CA VAL A 495 -10.90 6.10 -11.16
C VAL A 495 -11.30 5.28 -12.39
N GLN A 496 -12.60 5.01 -12.58
CA GLN A 496 -13.09 4.28 -13.75
C GLN A 496 -12.80 5.01 -15.05
N THR A 497 -13.06 6.32 -15.07
CA THR A 497 -12.78 7.17 -16.22
C THR A 497 -11.30 7.12 -16.57
N ALA A 498 -10.44 7.34 -15.58
CA ALA A 498 -8.98 7.35 -15.79
C ALA A 498 -8.44 5.98 -16.26
N LEU A 499 -8.94 4.86 -15.72
CA LEU A 499 -8.60 3.52 -16.23
C LEU A 499 -9.13 3.32 -17.67
N GLY A 500 -10.34 3.79 -17.95
CA GLY A 500 -10.98 3.70 -19.27
C GLY A 500 -10.27 4.50 -20.37
N GLU A 501 -9.55 5.55 -20.00
CA GLU A 501 -8.75 6.39 -20.90
C GLU A 501 -7.38 5.78 -21.24
N LEU A 502 -6.85 4.89 -20.40
CA LEU A 502 -5.57 4.22 -20.68
C LEU A 502 -5.62 3.34 -21.93
N GLY A 503 -4.49 3.23 -22.64
CA GLY A 503 -4.33 2.21 -23.67
C GLY A 503 -4.41 0.79 -23.08
N ALA A 504 -4.81 -0.20 -23.89
CA ALA A 504 -4.96 -1.59 -23.44
C ALA A 504 -3.67 -2.16 -22.80
N GLU A 505 -2.49 -1.79 -23.33
CA GLU A 505 -1.20 -2.19 -22.76
C GLU A 505 -0.87 -1.48 -21.45
N GLU A 506 -1.12 -0.18 -21.33
CA GLU A 506 -0.87 0.58 -20.08
C GLU A 506 -1.81 0.15 -18.95
N ARG A 507 -3.02 -0.25 -19.32
CA ARG A 507 -4.05 -0.77 -18.41
C ARG A 507 -3.77 -2.21 -17.98
N ARG A 508 -3.02 -2.97 -18.79
CA ARG A 508 -2.78 -4.41 -18.57
C ARG A 508 -2.14 -4.64 -17.21
N GLY A 509 -2.73 -5.51 -16.41
CA GLY A 509 -2.22 -5.87 -15.09
C GLY A 509 -2.44 -4.84 -13.99
N LYS A 510 -2.97 -3.64 -14.29
CA LYS A 510 -3.32 -2.66 -13.27
C LYS A 510 -4.56 -3.11 -12.50
N GLU A 511 -4.50 -3.00 -11.17
CA GLU A 511 -5.60 -3.33 -10.27
C GLU A 511 -5.81 -2.20 -9.27
N VAL A 512 -7.06 -1.92 -8.95
CA VAL A 512 -7.42 -1.00 -7.86
C VAL A 512 -8.16 -1.81 -6.81
N ILE A 513 -7.65 -1.75 -5.60
CA ILE A 513 -8.21 -2.44 -4.45
C ILE A 513 -8.74 -1.39 -3.51
N VAL A 514 -10.03 -1.45 -3.19
CA VAL A 514 -10.60 -0.71 -2.06
C VAL A 514 -10.62 -1.65 -0.87
N ARG A 515 -9.69 -1.43 0.06
CA ARG A 515 -9.61 -2.17 1.31
C ARG A 515 -10.67 -1.62 2.27
N ALA A 516 -11.35 -2.52 2.96
CA ALA A 516 -12.24 -2.14 4.05
C ALA A 516 -11.52 -1.30 5.12
N THR A 517 -12.24 -0.32 5.66
CA THR A 517 -11.80 0.50 6.77
C THR A 517 -11.87 -0.28 8.08
N SER A 518 -10.81 -0.19 8.89
CA SER A 518 -10.76 -0.78 10.24
C SER A 518 -11.27 0.21 11.27
N ASN A 519 -12.02 -0.24 12.26
CA ASN A 519 -12.47 0.57 13.40
C ASN A 519 -11.40 0.69 14.49
N GLY A 520 -11.54 1.72 15.33
CA GLY A 520 -10.90 1.77 16.64
C GLY A 520 -11.74 1.07 17.72
N HIS A 521 -11.22 1.03 18.95
CA HIS A 521 -11.89 0.43 20.11
C HIS A 521 -11.86 1.35 21.33
N ASP A 522 -13.04 1.66 21.89
CA ASP A 522 -13.15 2.36 23.17
C ASP A 522 -12.40 1.57 24.27
N ALA A 523 -11.64 2.26 25.11
CA ALA A 523 -10.90 1.67 26.22
C ALA A 523 -9.99 0.48 25.82
N CYS A 524 -9.37 0.52 24.62
CA CYS A 524 -8.48 -0.54 24.11
C CYS A 524 -7.41 -1.00 25.11
N LYS A 525 -6.91 -0.08 25.96
CA LYS A 525 -5.85 -0.36 26.94
C LYS A 525 -6.30 -1.29 28.08
N GLU A 526 -7.60 -1.48 28.26
CA GLU A 526 -8.18 -2.41 29.23
C GLU A 526 -8.37 -3.83 28.66
N ALA A 527 -8.33 -3.98 27.34
CA ALA A 527 -8.45 -5.28 26.70
C ALA A 527 -7.20 -6.12 26.91
N SER A 528 -7.39 -7.37 27.31
CA SER A 528 -6.29 -8.32 27.55
C SER A 528 -6.16 -9.40 26.49
N ALA A 529 -7.13 -9.51 25.58
CA ALA A 529 -7.26 -10.54 24.57
C ALA A 529 -8.19 -10.08 23.43
N PRO A 530 -8.15 -10.76 22.28
CA PRO A 530 -9.16 -10.64 21.23
C PRO A 530 -10.55 -10.92 21.77
N VAL A 531 -11.55 -10.31 21.14
CA VAL A 531 -12.96 -10.65 21.34
C VAL A 531 -13.40 -11.70 20.32
N GLU A 532 -14.42 -12.48 20.64
CA GLU A 532 -14.98 -13.49 19.72
C GLU A 532 -15.90 -12.85 18.66
N GLU A 533 -16.61 -11.79 19.06
CA GLU A 533 -17.58 -11.07 18.23
C GLU A 533 -17.35 -9.56 18.28
N VAL A 534 -17.62 -8.90 17.15
CA VAL A 534 -17.57 -7.44 17.02
C VAL A 534 -18.91 -6.87 17.45
N ASP A 535 -18.92 -6.06 18.51
CA ASP A 535 -20.09 -5.24 18.83
C ASP A 535 -20.01 -3.91 18.07
N ALA A 536 -20.71 -3.85 16.92
CA ALA A 536 -20.74 -2.69 16.05
C ALA A 536 -21.30 -1.42 16.72
N ASN A 537 -22.07 -1.56 17.82
CA ASN A 537 -22.68 -0.43 18.52
C ASN A 537 -21.89 -0.01 19.77
N ARG A 538 -20.83 -0.74 20.12
CA ARG A 538 -20.09 -0.51 21.37
C ARG A 538 -19.40 0.84 21.41
N SER A 539 -18.88 1.30 20.28
CA SER A 539 -18.07 2.52 20.27
C SER A 539 -18.92 3.78 20.36
N THR A 540 -18.55 4.63 21.29
CA THR A 540 -19.12 5.97 21.47
C THR A 540 -18.24 7.06 20.87
N TRP A 541 -17.01 6.73 20.49
CA TRP A 541 -15.99 7.67 20.03
C TRP A 541 -16.02 7.88 18.52
N TYR A 542 -15.83 9.14 18.12
CA TYR A 542 -15.73 9.56 16.72
C TYR A 542 -16.88 8.96 15.86
N ASN A 543 -16.52 8.31 14.75
CA ASN A 543 -17.42 7.58 13.86
C ASN A 543 -17.12 6.06 13.86
N TRP A 544 -16.44 5.52 14.88
CA TRP A 544 -15.97 4.13 14.82
C TRP A 544 -17.10 3.10 14.77
N ARG A 545 -18.26 3.41 15.38
CA ARG A 545 -19.49 2.62 15.25
C ARG A 545 -19.99 2.48 13.81
N ASP A 546 -19.65 3.45 12.97
CA ASP A 546 -20.13 3.53 11.59
C ASP A 546 -19.20 2.79 10.62
N ALA A 547 -18.03 2.31 11.04
CA ALA A 547 -17.04 1.67 10.17
C ALA A 547 -17.62 0.47 9.38
N ALA A 548 -18.45 -0.36 10.02
CA ALA A 548 -19.14 -1.46 9.34
C ALA A 548 -20.09 -0.96 8.24
N ARG A 549 -20.87 0.10 8.54
CA ARG A 549 -21.79 0.72 7.59
C ARG A 549 -21.04 1.39 6.42
N THR A 550 -19.93 2.06 6.71
CA THR A 550 -19.00 2.61 5.71
C THR A 550 -18.48 1.52 4.77
N ASN A 551 -18.09 0.36 5.31
CA ASN A 551 -17.64 -0.79 4.51
C ASN A 551 -18.78 -1.38 3.66
N ASP A 552 -19.99 -1.48 4.20
CA ASP A 552 -21.17 -1.93 3.44
C ASP A 552 -21.51 -0.97 2.28
N ILE A 553 -21.44 0.35 2.53
CA ILE A 553 -21.60 1.37 1.49
C ILE A 553 -20.53 1.19 0.42
N ALA A 554 -19.26 1.06 0.80
CA ALA A 554 -18.17 0.88 -0.15
C ALA A 554 -18.35 -0.36 -1.02
N LYS A 555 -18.69 -1.49 -0.39
CA LYS A 555 -19.03 -2.74 -1.08
C LYS A 555 -20.19 -2.54 -2.06
N GLY A 556 -21.25 -1.84 -1.65
CA GLY A 556 -22.42 -1.55 -2.48
C GLY A 556 -22.11 -0.65 -3.68
N VAL A 557 -21.33 0.41 -3.47
CA VAL A 557 -20.89 1.33 -4.54
C VAL A 557 -20.05 0.59 -5.58
N LEU A 558 -19.06 -0.20 -5.14
CA LEU A 558 -18.18 -0.93 -6.05
C LEU A 558 -18.92 -2.07 -6.78
N ALA A 559 -19.78 -2.81 -6.08
CA ALA A 559 -20.59 -3.86 -6.71
C ALA A 559 -21.55 -3.29 -7.79
N GLY A 560 -22.13 -2.11 -7.54
CA GLY A 560 -22.98 -1.43 -8.52
C GLY A 560 -22.22 -0.94 -9.76
N ALA A 561 -20.95 -0.58 -9.60
CA ALA A 561 -20.07 -0.17 -10.69
C ALA A 561 -19.57 -1.35 -11.54
N ALA A 562 -19.42 -2.53 -10.93
CA ALA A 562 -19.03 -3.79 -11.57
C ALA A 562 -17.78 -3.68 -12.47
N HIS A 563 -16.82 -2.84 -12.09
CA HIS A 563 -15.61 -2.63 -12.89
C HIS A 563 -14.65 -3.82 -12.75
N PRO A 564 -14.14 -4.41 -13.85
CA PRO A 564 -13.36 -5.65 -13.79
C PRO A 564 -12.03 -5.53 -13.06
N GLN A 565 -11.45 -4.33 -12.99
CA GLN A 565 -10.14 -4.05 -12.35
C GLN A 565 -10.26 -3.32 -11.01
N ILE A 566 -11.46 -3.23 -10.44
CA ILE A 566 -11.67 -2.52 -9.16
C ILE A 566 -12.41 -3.45 -8.21
N SER A 567 -11.75 -3.81 -7.11
CA SER A 567 -12.23 -4.84 -6.19
C SER A 567 -12.35 -4.30 -4.77
N PHE A 568 -13.42 -4.66 -4.07
CA PHE A 568 -13.56 -4.42 -2.64
C PHE A 568 -13.06 -5.64 -1.85
N LEU A 569 -12.12 -5.44 -0.92
CA LEU A 569 -11.61 -6.51 -0.06
C LEU A 569 -12.00 -6.25 1.40
N ASP A 570 -12.95 -7.04 1.89
CA ASP A 570 -13.37 -7.01 3.28
C ASP A 570 -12.42 -7.81 4.16
N ILE A 571 -11.30 -7.18 4.51
CA ILE A 571 -10.24 -7.72 5.36
C ILE A 571 -10.13 -6.98 6.70
N SER A 572 -11.21 -6.31 7.10
CA SER A 572 -11.26 -5.47 8.31
C SER A 572 -11.51 -6.26 9.61
N ARG A 573 -12.22 -7.38 9.53
CA ARG A 573 -12.67 -8.14 10.69
C ARG A 573 -11.54 -8.60 11.64
N PRO A 574 -10.37 -9.07 11.17
CA PRO A 574 -9.28 -9.42 12.07
C PRO A 574 -8.89 -8.26 13.00
N ALA A 575 -8.90 -7.02 12.50
CA ALA A 575 -8.62 -5.83 13.32
C ALA A 575 -9.77 -5.51 14.28
N ALA A 576 -11.01 -5.62 13.81
CA ALA A 576 -12.21 -5.37 14.61
C ALA A 576 -12.39 -6.31 15.82
N LEU A 577 -11.71 -7.46 15.81
CA LEU A 577 -11.70 -8.40 16.94
C LEU A 577 -10.56 -8.12 17.94
N ARG A 578 -9.75 -7.08 17.73
CA ARG A 578 -8.46 -6.90 18.42
C ARG A 578 -8.37 -5.59 19.20
N PRO A 579 -9.28 -5.35 20.17
CA PRO A 579 -9.12 -4.21 21.07
C PRO A 579 -7.82 -4.27 21.88
N ASP A 580 -7.22 -5.45 22.05
CA ASP A 580 -5.94 -5.68 22.75
C ASP A 580 -4.70 -5.37 21.90
N ALA A 581 -4.85 -5.16 20.58
CA ALA A 581 -3.74 -5.03 19.64
C ALA A 581 -3.39 -3.59 19.29
N HIS A 582 -4.02 -2.60 19.91
CA HIS A 582 -3.76 -1.19 19.59
C HIS A 582 -2.35 -0.73 19.96
N THR A 583 -1.91 0.41 19.44
CA THR A 583 -0.67 1.04 19.90
C THR A 583 -0.80 1.52 21.35
N ASN A 584 0.33 1.83 22.00
CA ASN A 584 0.29 2.40 23.35
C ASN A 584 -0.26 3.85 23.36
N GLN A 585 -0.25 4.53 22.22
CA GLN A 585 -0.57 5.95 22.11
C GLN A 585 -2.08 6.17 22.01
N ASP A 586 -2.74 5.46 21.10
CA ASP A 586 -4.17 5.61 20.84
C ASP A 586 -4.86 4.27 20.54
N CYS A 587 -6.19 4.32 20.47
CA CYS A 587 -7.07 3.19 20.22
C CYS A 587 -7.63 3.13 18.79
N LEU A 588 -6.97 3.78 17.83
CA LEU A 588 -7.28 3.67 16.41
C LEU A 588 -6.24 2.78 15.72
N HIS A 589 -4.97 3.08 15.94
CA HIS A 589 -3.83 2.41 15.32
C HIS A 589 -3.54 1.07 15.98
N ASN A 590 -3.22 0.05 15.18
CA ASN A 590 -2.81 -1.27 15.63
C ASN A 590 -1.29 -1.35 15.81
N ALA A 591 -0.80 -2.07 16.81
CA ALA A 591 0.63 -2.32 16.92
C ALA A 591 1.07 -3.30 15.81
N VAL A 592 2.17 -2.96 15.13
CA VAL A 592 2.87 -3.86 14.20
C VAL A 592 3.32 -5.11 14.96
N GLY A 593 3.27 -6.28 14.31
CA GLY A 593 3.62 -7.57 14.87
C GLY A 593 2.56 -8.20 15.77
N THR A 594 1.35 -7.64 15.82
CA THR A 594 0.18 -8.27 16.47
C THR A 594 -0.54 -9.24 15.54
N GLY A 595 -0.13 -9.31 14.26
CA GLY A 595 -0.72 -10.13 13.21
C GLY A 595 -1.86 -9.44 12.47
N VAL A 596 -2.40 -8.33 12.99
CA VAL A 596 -3.54 -7.63 12.37
C VAL A 596 -3.16 -7.01 11.03
N VAL A 597 -2.17 -6.13 11.06
CA VAL A 597 -1.73 -5.36 9.89
C VAL A 597 -0.96 -6.27 8.93
N GLU A 598 -0.22 -7.23 9.48
CA GLU A 598 0.48 -8.25 8.72
C GLU A 598 -0.52 -9.12 7.94
N GLY A 599 -1.63 -9.52 8.55
CA GLY A 599 -2.69 -10.27 7.88
C GLY A 599 -3.25 -9.56 6.65
N TRP A 600 -3.35 -8.22 6.68
CA TRP A 600 -3.74 -7.45 5.50
C TRP A 600 -2.75 -7.63 4.35
N THR A 601 -1.45 -7.53 4.64
CA THR A 601 -0.38 -7.78 3.66
C THR A 601 -0.47 -9.18 3.09
N ARG A 602 -0.62 -10.21 3.93
CA ARG A 602 -0.68 -11.62 3.50
C ARG A 602 -1.82 -11.84 2.52
N TYR A 603 -3.01 -11.35 2.86
CA TYR A 603 -4.18 -11.51 2.01
C TYR A 603 -4.08 -10.70 0.71
N LEU A 604 -3.55 -9.47 0.75
CA LEU A 604 -3.35 -8.65 -0.44
C LEU A 604 -2.32 -9.27 -1.40
N ALA A 605 -1.22 -9.81 -0.86
CA ALA A 605 -0.21 -10.52 -1.63
C ALA A 605 -0.80 -11.74 -2.35
N TYR A 606 -1.55 -12.57 -1.61
CA TYR A 606 -2.28 -13.70 -2.19
C TYR A 606 -3.25 -13.26 -3.29
N TRP A 607 -4.12 -12.27 -3.01
CA TRP A 607 -5.15 -11.85 -3.95
C TRP A 607 -4.54 -11.31 -5.25
N LEU A 608 -3.51 -10.46 -5.14
CA LEU A 608 -2.83 -9.90 -6.31
C LEU A 608 -2.07 -10.97 -7.10
N HIS A 609 -1.47 -11.95 -6.41
CA HIS A 609 -0.82 -13.08 -7.07
C HIS A 609 -1.81 -13.92 -7.89
N GLU A 610 -2.89 -14.41 -7.27
CA GLU A 610 -3.93 -15.19 -7.93
C GLU A 610 -4.58 -14.42 -9.07
N ARG A 611 -4.78 -13.11 -8.87
CA ARG A 611 -5.31 -12.23 -9.90
C ARG A 611 -4.37 -12.15 -11.12
N ALA A 612 -3.07 -12.14 -10.90
CA ALA A 612 -2.07 -12.16 -11.97
C ALA A 612 -2.17 -13.45 -12.78
N LEU A 613 -2.17 -14.59 -12.10
CA LEU A 613 -2.25 -15.91 -12.75
C LEU A 613 -3.51 -16.03 -13.60
N TRP A 614 -4.65 -15.62 -13.05
CA TRP A 614 -5.92 -15.61 -13.79
C TRP A 614 -5.88 -14.73 -15.05
N LEU A 615 -5.24 -13.55 -14.98
CA LEU A 615 -5.08 -12.67 -16.14
C LEU A 615 -4.12 -13.27 -17.19
N ASP A 616 -3.07 -13.95 -16.75
CA ASP A 616 -2.11 -14.61 -17.64
C ASP A 616 -2.77 -15.76 -18.42
N GLU A 617 -3.57 -16.60 -17.75
CA GLU A 617 -4.35 -17.68 -18.37
C GLU A 617 -5.29 -17.15 -19.47
N LEU A 618 -6.01 -16.06 -19.18
CA LEU A 618 -6.89 -15.42 -20.16
C LEU A 618 -6.14 -14.90 -21.39
N ASN A 619 -4.88 -14.47 -21.22
CA ASN A 619 -4.05 -13.99 -22.31
C ASN A 619 -3.43 -15.14 -23.12
N GLU A 620 -3.02 -16.23 -22.47
CA GLU A 620 -2.51 -17.42 -23.14
C GLU A 620 -3.59 -18.05 -24.04
N ASP A 621 -4.83 -18.13 -23.57
CA ASP A 621 -5.96 -18.63 -24.35
C ASP A 621 -6.24 -17.76 -25.59
N LYS A 622 -6.10 -16.43 -25.47
CA LYS A 622 -6.22 -15.52 -26.62
C LYS A 622 -5.06 -15.71 -27.61
N SER A 623 -3.83 -15.86 -27.12
CA SER A 623 -2.65 -16.05 -27.98
C SER A 623 -2.66 -17.41 -28.70
N SER A 624 -3.08 -18.47 -28.01
CA SER A 624 -3.19 -19.82 -28.55
C SER A 624 -4.37 -19.94 -29.51
N SER A 625 -5.47 -19.25 -29.25
CA SER A 625 -6.62 -19.16 -30.16
C SER A 625 -6.29 -18.33 -31.41
N ALA A 626 -5.58 -17.21 -31.27
CA ALA A 626 -5.10 -16.43 -32.41
C ALA A 626 -4.08 -17.23 -33.24
N ALA A 627 -3.14 -17.93 -32.61
CA ALA A 627 -2.19 -18.81 -33.28
C ALA A 627 -2.90 -19.95 -34.04
N LYS A 628 -3.92 -20.57 -33.43
CA LYS A 628 -4.78 -21.58 -34.10
C LYS A 628 -5.59 -20.99 -35.25
N TRP A 629 -6.07 -19.75 -35.13
CA TRP A 629 -6.84 -19.07 -36.18
C TRP A 629 -5.94 -18.67 -37.38
N TRP A 630 -4.71 -18.22 -37.11
CA TRP A 630 -3.70 -17.98 -38.14
C TRP A 630 -3.20 -19.28 -38.80
N ASP A 631 -3.07 -20.37 -38.04
CA ASP A 631 -2.76 -21.71 -38.58
C ASP A 631 -3.92 -22.25 -39.45
N TRP A 632 -5.17 -21.96 -39.10
CA TRP A 632 -6.33 -22.27 -39.94
C TRP A 632 -6.37 -21.44 -41.24
N LEU A 633 -6.13 -20.13 -41.16
CA LEU A 633 -6.09 -19.26 -42.34
C LEU A 633 -4.90 -19.53 -43.26
N SER A 634 -3.74 -19.91 -42.72
CA SER A 634 -2.57 -20.27 -43.52
C SER A 634 -2.74 -21.62 -44.23
N ARG A 635 -3.47 -22.56 -43.62
CA ARG A 635 -3.87 -23.82 -44.25
C ARG A 635 -5.01 -23.69 -45.27
N GLY A 636 -5.77 -22.59 -45.25
CA GLY A 636 -6.87 -22.31 -46.17
C GLY A 636 -6.48 -21.72 -47.54
N LYS A 637 -5.21 -21.36 -47.77
CA LYS A 637 -4.75 -20.74 -49.05
C LYS A 637 -3.95 -21.69 -49.96
N GLY A 638 -3.93 -22.99 -49.67
CA GLY A 638 -3.14 -23.99 -50.38
C GLY A 638 -3.93 -25.02 -51.19
N ALA A 639 -5.20 -24.77 -51.53
CA ALA A 639 -5.96 -25.63 -52.45
C ALA A 639 -6.14 -24.91 -53.81
N ASN A 640 -5.27 -25.29 -54.75
CA ASN A 640 -5.23 -25.05 -56.19
C ASN A 640 -6.27 -24.11 -56.84
N TRP A 641 -5.74 -23.07 -57.48
CA TRP A 641 -5.47 -23.18 -58.92
C TRP A 641 -4.19 -23.98 -59.16
#